data_AF-A0A1J6IZK6-F1
#
_entry.id   AF-A0A1J6IZK6-F1
#
_cell.length_a   1.000
_cell.length_b   1.000
_cell.length_c   1.000
_cell.angle_alpha   90.00
_cell.angle_beta   90.00
_cell.angle_gamma   90.00
#
_symmetry.space_group_name_H-M   'P 1'
#
loop_
_entity.id
_entity.type
_entity.pdbx_description
1 polymer ?
#
loop_
_entity_poly.entity_id
_entity_poly.type
_entity_poly.pdbx_seq_one_letter_code
_entity_poly.pdbx_strand_id
1 'polypeptide(L)'
;MAGKTSDFSASTVPTSNTSMEPPAFTESVSLPNTPANITPSLVSQPLPDSKAINTIVPSVVHSSQTLNSEQGQTIEFTKGTAIIVVDSMVVEAPVEEEKTVLVLSADGILHEVLSQRQESQSVWVEGAIMAVEGEAAVYTTGASHEEPDPSLEDTGRVDLSRLVFDEMPERDNFAWAATVSAHAKAGELGAARSLFDEMPEKITPAWNAMVNGYARTGDVESAELLFKEMSRKDLISWTTMINCYSQNGIYGRAIEVFCDMKSNLITPDEVTMTSVISACAHLGVLDQGQEMHLYVMQKGFDLGVHIGSALIDMYAKCGSLERSLLVFYKLREKNLFCWNSVIDGLAVHGYAEEALAMFSRMEKEKVMPNGVTFVSVLTACTHAGLVEEGRKRFLTMTGYYGIVPEMEHYGCMVDLLCKAGLPEEALEIIRSMRMEPNAVVWGALLGGCKLQKNLEIAQFAVGKLSILEPKNSGYYALLVNMYADANRWSEVARIRAILRELGVEKECPGSSWIEIEKKIHQFAACDNYHHSSQEIYSLLDGLDGQLKLAANVQELGFVKLIGARFYDDPGDSPTPVTGTPRDHDGHGTHVAATAAGSPVADASYYGLAAGTAKGGSPGSRIAVYRICTPYGCSGSAIMKAFDYALADGVDIINLSIGQPAGAEFEFSKNPIAIGAFHAVEKGILVVASAGNDGPLRETVVNVVPWIFTVAATTIDRNIETHIPLGRNKLIKGGGISFGNLSKSPVYPLPASESANLTIYDGVAGECEPDSLDEHKVKGKIVVCEYHVDDYSIEDRLNEVKNKGGIGFILVIPDDELTHSGTQTRILSRCSNHSRGWHKIHQLNKPDIVAPGTAILAAWPANDTEVSLSGQEPPLFNILSGTSLSCPHVSAIAATLKSQNPTWSPSAIRSAIMTTAFQESNLKSAMLINSAYGKYLATPYDFVEGVATMSGPLKPGLVYETEITDYLQFLCSTGYNISTIKLISNTLPNNFSCPTNSSAESVSNMNYPSIAVSISTEEETRPEL
;
A
#
# COMPACT_ATOMS: atom_id res chain seq x y z
N MET A 1 36.82 47.85 35.95
CA MET A 1 37.87 47.06 36.63
C MET A 1 37.37 45.62 36.63
N ALA A 2 37.60 44.79 35.60
CA ALA A 2 38.85 44.45 34.89
C ALA A 2 39.79 43.57 35.74
N GLY A 3 40.32 42.45 35.24
CA GLY A 3 40.10 41.86 33.91
C GLY A 3 40.94 40.61 33.62
N LYS A 4 40.65 39.95 32.49
CA LYS A 4 41.41 38.82 31.90
C LYS A 4 42.86 39.23 31.56
N THR A 5 43.82 38.27 31.57
CA THR A 5 44.64 37.79 30.41
C THR A 5 46.01 37.21 30.81
N SER A 6 46.29 35.97 30.37
CA SER A 6 47.62 35.36 30.06
C SER A 6 47.37 33.88 29.68
N ASP A 7 47.80 33.25 28.57
CA ASP A 7 48.96 33.34 27.65
C ASP A 7 50.30 32.77 28.18
N PHE A 8 51.08 32.22 27.22
CA PHE A 8 52.41 31.56 27.34
C PHE A 8 52.41 30.16 28.01
N SER A 9 53.23 29.15 27.63
CA SER A 9 54.16 28.91 26.49
C SER A 9 54.54 27.39 26.46
N ALA A 10 55.42 26.78 25.62
CA ALA A 10 56.44 27.28 24.69
C ALA A 10 56.83 26.24 23.59
N SER A 11 57.46 26.75 22.51
CA SER A 11 58.63 26.28 21.72
C SER A 11 59.30 24.90 22.00
N THR A 12 59.99 24.19 21.08
CA THR A 12 60.74 24.50 19.83
C THR A 12 60.61 23.32 18.81
N VAL A 13 60.57 23.43 17.46
CA VAL A 13 61.47 24.08 16.46
C VAL A 13 62.85 23.38 16.34
N PRO A 14 63.45 23.13 15.14
CA PRO A 14 63.05 23.46 13.74
C PRO A 14 62.54 22.19 12.97
N THR A 15 62.67 21.86 11.66
CA THR A 15 63.50 22.35 10.51
C THR A 15 62.89 21.99 9.13
N SER A 16 63.50 22.49 8.05
CA SER A 16 63.21 22.39 6.59
C SER A 16 63.91 21.19 5.88
N ASN A 17 63.76 20.85 4.58
CA ASN A 17 63.31 21.62 3.40
C ASN A 17 62.95 20.78 2.13
N THR A 18 62.15 21.36 1.22
CA THR A 18 62.15 21.29 -0.29
C THR A 18 61.85 20.01 -1.16
N SER A 19 60.71 20.09 -1.88
CA SER A 19 60.52 20.08 -3.37
C SER A 19 60.64 18.83 -4.30
N MET A 20 59.72 18.82 -5.29
CA MET A 20 59.78 18.29 -6.68
C MET A 20 59.60 16.78 -6.98
N GLU A 21 58.40 16.46 -7.52
CA GLU A 21 58.07 15.70 -8.76
C GLU A 21 58.63 14.28 -9.08
N PRO A 22 57.95 13.50 -9.96
CA PRO A 22 58.08 12.02 -10.03
C PRO A 22 59.01 11.49 -11.14
N PRO A 23 59.31 10.17 -11.13
CA PRO A 23 59.26 9.42 -12.40
C PRO A 23 58.77 7.94 -12.35
N ALA A 24 58.08 7.58 -13.43
CA ALA A 24 58.07 6.34 -14.25
C ALA A 24 58.87 5.04 -13.89
N PHE A 25 58.18 3.91 -14.11
CA PHE A 25 58.57 2.65 -14.81
C PHE A 25 59.86 1.85 -14.50
N THR A 26 59.71 0.51 -14.40
CA THR A 26 60.59 -0.53 -15.02
C THR A 26 59.83 -1.86 -15.24
N GLU A 27 60.26 -2.68 -16.20
CA GLU A 27 59.64 -3.96 -16.64
C GLU A 27 60.36 -5.22 -16.10
N SER A 28 59.75 -6.41 -16.26
CA SER A 28 60.48 -7.67 -16.57
C SER A 28 59.57 -8.72 -17.24
N VAL A 29 60.15 -9.74 -17.88
CA VAL A 29 59.50 -10.58 -18.92
C VAL A 29 59.83 -12.07 -18.78
N SER A 30 58.85 -12.97 -19.00
CA SER A 30 59.09 -14.33 -19.52
C SER A 30 57.85 -14.97 -20.20
N LEU A 31 58.12 -15.81 -21.20
CA LEU A 31 57.22 -16.61 -22.06
C LEU A 31 57.51 -18.12 -21.81
N PRO A 32 56.90 -19.13 -22.50
CA PRO A 32 55.71 -19.15 -23.40
C PRO A 32 54.69 -20.27 -23.03
N ASN A 33 53.57 -20.38 -23.77
CA ASN A 33 53.26 -21.58 -24.61
C ASN A 33 51.86 -21.56 -25.26
N THR A 34 51.85 -21.86 -26.56
CA THR A 34 50.74 -22.31 -27.43
C THR A 34 51.28 -23.54 -28.22
N PRO A 35 50.49 -24.38 -28.95
CA PRO A 35 49.23 -24.04 -29.62
C PRO A 35 48.17 -25.18 -29.73
N ALA A 36 47.18 -24.93 -30.61
CA ALA A 36 46.44 -25.88 -31.45
C ALA A 36 45.24 -26.68 -30.86
N ASN A 37 44.22 -27.06 -31.64
CA ASN A 37 43.57 -26.38 -32.81
C ASN A 37 42.24 -27.09 -33.18
N ILE A 38 41.43 -26.45 -34.05
CA ILE A 38 40.45 -27.07 -34.98
C ILE A 38 39.10 -27.62 -34.43
N THR A 39 38.04 -27.31 -35.19
CA THR A 39 36.60 -27.67 -35.09
C THR A 39 36.26 -28.87 -36.03
N PRO A 40 35.02 -29.18 -36.51
CA PRO A 40 33.63 -28.86 -36.09
C PRO A 40 32.66 -30.10 -36.08
N SER A 41 31.33 -29.83 -35.98
CA SER A 41 30.23 -30.41 -36.80
C SER A 41 29.22 -31.47 -36.28
N LEU A 42 27.93 -31.05 -36.31
CA LEU A 42 26.71 -31.69 -36.88
C LEU A 42 26.08 -33.01 -36.34
N VAL A 43 24.77 -33.15 -36.67
CA VAL A 43 23.81 -34.28 -36.42
C VAL A 43 23.17 -34.29 -35.00
N SER A 44 21.84 -34.36 -34.78
CA SER A 44 20.65 -34.11 -35.63
C SER A 44 19.36 -33.87 -34.80
N GLN A 45 18.23 -33.60 -35.47
CA GLN A 45 16.83 -33.71 -34.98
C GLN A 45 16.33 -35.19 -35.08
N PRO A 46 15.06 -35.61 -34.75
CA PRO A 46 13.84 -34.83 -34.42
C PRO A 46 12.88 -35.37 -33.30
N LEU A 47 11.74 -34.67 -33.15
CA LEU A 47 10.41 -35.08 -32.60
C LEU A 47 9.80 -36.30 -33.37
N PRO A 48 8.74 -37.05 -32.92
CA PRO A 48 7.39 -36.48 -32.59
C PRO A 48 6.37 -37.31 -31.73
N ASP A 49 5.12 -36.79 -31.69
CA ASP A 49 3.77 -37.44 -31.62
C ASP A 49 3.21 -38.24 -30.43
N SER A 50 2.37 -37.54 -29.64
CA SER A 50 0.89 -37.69 -29.45
C SER A 50 0.13 -39.06 -29.43
N LYS A 51 -0.95 -39.08 -28.60
CA LYS A 51 -2.21 -39.92 -28.67
C LYS A 51 -2.10 -41.42 -28.30
N ALA A 52 -3.17 -42.14 -27.89
CA ALA A 52 -4.45 -41.80 -27.23
C ALA A 52 -5.27 -43.06 -26.81
N ILE A 53 -6.15 -42.92 -25.79
CA ILE A 53 -7.51 -43.52 -25.65
C ILE A 53 -7.72 -45.06 -25.41
N ASN A 54 -8.64 -45.35 -24.46
CA ASN A 54 -9.45 -46.58 -24.20
C ASN A 54 -8.78 -47.87 -23.66
N THR A 55 -9.49 -48.88 -23.08
CA THR A 55 -10.74 -49.08 -22.24
C THR A 55 -11.01 -50.62 -22.18
N ILE A 56 -11.96 -51.13 -21.37
CA ILE A 56 -12.46 -52.54 -21.23
C ILE A 56 -11.71 -53.34 -20.12
N VAL A 57 -12.26 -53.85 -18.98
CA VAL A 57 -13.56 -54.47 -18.54
C VAL A 57 -13.67 -55.98 -18.88
N PRO A 58 -14.28 -56.92 -18.10
CA PRO A 58 -14.85 -56.95 -16.73
C PRO A 58 -13.95 -57.82 -15.78
N SER A 59 -14.33 -58.63 -14.75
CA SER A 59 -15.62 -59.06 -14.13
C SER A 59 -15.52 -59.54 -12.67
N VAL A 60 -16.52 -59.13 -11.89
CA VAL A 60 -17.18 -59.67 -10.67
C VAL A 60 -17.21 -61.22 -10.49
N VAL A 61 -17.12 -61.72 -9.24
CA VAL A 61 -18.06 -62.66 -8.54
C VAL A 61 -17.57 -63.12 -7.12
N HIS A 62 -18.55 -63.38 -6.24
CA HIS A 62 -18.58 -63.94 -4.86
C HIS A 62 -17.52 -65.03 -4.45
N SER A 63 -17.32 -65.40 -3.16
CA SER A 63 -18.33 -65.59 -2.10
C SER A 63 -17.88 -65.60 -0.61
N SER A 64 -18.59 -64.81 0.22
CA SER A 64 -19.13 -65.08 1.58
C SER A 64 -18.52 -66.12 2.55
N GLN A 65 -18.38 -65.74 3.82
CA GLN A 65 -19.19 -66.35 4.91
C GLN A 65 -19.30 -65.49 6.19
N THR A 66 -20.44 -65.67 6.88
CA THR A 66 -20.93 -65.19 8.19
C THR A 66 -20.20 -65.83 9.39
N LEU A 67 -20.30 -65.46 10.69
CA LEU A 67 -21.11 -64.56 11.56
C LEU A 67 -20.13 -64.02 12.67
N ASN A 68 -20.41 -63.06 13.57
CA ASN A 68 -21.51 -62.92 14.55
C ASN A 68 -21.54 -61.50 15.17
N SER A 69 -22.54 -61.20 16.02
CA SER A 69 -22.80 -59.88 16.64
C SER A 69 -22.41 -59.76 18.13
N GLU A 70 -22.77 -58.62 18.76
CA GLU A 70 -22.64 -58.23 20.19
C GLU A 70 -21.26 -57.68 20.62
N GLN A 71 -21.14 -56.55 21.33
CA GLN A 71 -22.11 -55.54 21.84
C GLN A 71 -21.54 -54.12 21.62
N GLY A 72 -22.40 -53.09 21.57
CA GLY A 72 -21.98 -51.69 21.49
C GLY A 72 -22.79 -50.79 22.43
N GLN A 73 -22.12 -49.96 23.22
CA GLN A 73 -22.75 -48.86 23.96
C GLN A 73 -22.82 -47.62 23.07
N THR A 74 -23.95 -46.90 23.15
CA THR A 74 -24.14 -45.61 22.47
C THR A 74 -23.89 -44.49 23.48
N ILE A 75 -23.05 -43.52 23.11
CA ILE A 75 -22.78 -42.31 23.91
C ILE A 75 -23.52 -41.14 23.24
N GLU A 76 -24.39 -40.46 23.99
CA GLU A 76 -25.00 -39.19 23.57
C GLU A 76 -24.12 -38.02 23.99
N PHE A 77 -23.83 -37.10 23.07
CA PHE A 77 -23.08 -35.88 23.37
C PHE A 77 -24.03 -34.68 23.48
N THR A 78 -24.09 -34.08 24.67
CA THR A 78 -24.63 -32.72 24.87
C THR A 78 -23.74 -31.66 24.21
N LYS A 79 -24.26 -30.42 24.08
CA LYS A 79 -23.50 -29.32 23.47
C LYS A 79 -22.31 -28.91 24.34
N GLY A 80 -21.14 -28.85 23.71
CA GLY A 80 -19.91 -28.27 24.24
C GLY A 80 -18.93 -27.98 23.09
N THR A 81 -17.88 -27.24 23.38
CA THR A 81 -16.88 -26.81 22.39
C THR A 81 -15.59 -27.61 22.56
N ALA A 82 -15.30 -28.47 21.57
CA ALA A 82 -14.06 -29.25 21.57
C ALA A 82 -12.83 -28.39 21.22
N ILE A 83 -11.78 -28.54 22.01
CA ILE A 83 -10.45 -27.96 21.82
C ILE A 83 -9.45 -29.07 21.53
N ILE A 84 -8.60 -28.85 20.53
CA ILE A 84 -7.93 -29.95 19.82
C ILE A 84 -6.43 -29.66 19.77
N VAL A 85 -5.63 -30.58 20.32
CA VAL A 85 -4.17 -30.63 20.09
C VAL A 85 -3.84 -32.03 19.60
N VAL A 86 -3.88 -32.17 18.27
CA VAL A 86 -3.69 -33.46 17.59
C VAL A 86 -2.54 -33.34 16.61
N ASP A 87 -1.55 -34.20 16.82
CA ASP A 87 -0.71 -34.69 15.74
C ASP A 87 -1.46 -35.87 15.06
N SER A 88 -1.64 -35.82 13.74
CA SER A 88 -2.04 -36.97 12.91
C SER A 88 -3.37 -37.75 13.18
N MET A 89 -4.50 -37.17 12.71
CA MET A 89 -5.59 -37.84 11.95
C MET A 89 -6.62 -38.81 12.61
N VAL A 90 -7.76 -39.01 11.90
CA VAL A 90 -9.11 -39.27 12.47
C VAL A 90 -9.68 -40.68 12.12
N VAL A 91 -10.93 -40.98 12.55
CA VAL A 91 -11.47 -42.31 12.95
C VAL A 91 -12.99 -42.46 12.67
N GLU A 92 -13.54 -43.69 12.66
CA GLU A 92 -15.01 -43.95 12.72
C GLU A 92 -15.46 -45.29 13.37
N ALA A 93 -16.74 -45.37 13.78
CA ALA A 93 -17.53 -46.54 14.22
C ALA A 93 -19.04 -46.39 13.81
N PRO A 94 -19.92 -47.42 13.85
CA PRO A 94 -21.05 -47.52 12.89
C PRO A 94 -22.53 -47.43 13.40
N VAL A 95 -23.38 -46.69 12.64
CA VAL A 95 -24.90 -46.70 12.52
C VAL A 95 -25.76 -46.44 13.80
N GLU A 96 -27.02 -45.97 13.76
CA GLU A 96 -28.08 -45.97 12.70
C GLU A 96 -29.11 -44.79 12.80
N GLU A 97 -29.67 -44.32 11.65
CA GLU A 97 -30.94 -43.56 11.39
C GLU A 97 -31.34 -42.23 12.15
N GLU A 98 -32.08 -41.24 11.59
CA GLU A 98 -32.29 -40.73 10.20
C GLU A 98 -33.11 -39.38 10.10
N LYS A 99 -33.14 -38.76 8.89
CA LYS A 99 -34.15 -37.77 8.33
C LYS A 99 -34.25 -36.34 8.94
N THR A 100 -34.62 -35.24 8.24
CA THR A 100 -34.88 -34.88 6.81
C THR A 100 -34.98 -33.30 6.69
N VAL A 101 -34.74 -32.50 5.62
CA VAL A 101 -34.16 -32.57 4.23
C VAL A 101 -35.07 -31.93 3.13
N LEU A 102 -34.49 -31.18 2.16
CA LEU A 102 -35.04 -30.58 0.89
C LEU A 102 -35.92 -29.30 1.00
N VAL A 103 -36.21 -28.50 -0.07
CA VAL A 103 -36.20 -28.70 -1.56
C VAL A 103 -35.70 -27.47 -2.38
N LEU A 104 -35.42 -27.67 -3.68
CA LEU A 104 -34.97 -26.74 -4.75
C LEU A 104 -36.09 -26.27 -5.73
N SER A 105 -35.83 -25.27 -6.60
CA SER A 105 -36.29 -25.14 -8.03
C SER A 105 -35.89 -23.77 -8.65
N ALA A 106 -35.82 -23.52 -9.98
CA ALA A 106 -35.64 -24.35 -11.19
C ALA A 106 -35.35 -23.48 -12.47
N ASP A 107 -35.02 -24.16 -13.59
CA ASP A 107 -34.99 -23.73 -15.02
C ASP A 107 -33.89 -22.73 -15.53
N GLY A 108 -33.53 -22.72 -16.83
CA GLY A 108 -33.95 -23.63 -17.93
C GLY A 108 -33.43 -23.31 -19.37
N ILE A 109 -33.47 -24.34 -20.23
CA ILE A 109 -33.55 -24.39 -21.72
C ILE A 109 -32.44 -23.76 -22.63
N LEU A 110 -31.50 -24.63 -23.06
CA LEU A 110 -31.11 -25.03 -24.44
C LEU A 110 -31.15 -24.06 -25.67
N HIS A 111 -30.06 -24.01 -26.45
CA HIS A 111 -30.11 -24.33 -27.91
C HIS A 111 -28.73 -24.67 -28.55
N GLU A 112 -28.78 -25.33 -29.72
CA GLU A 112 -27.66 -25.74 -30.61
C GLU A 112 -27.86 -25.12 -32.02
N VAL A 113 -26.77 -24.85 -32.79
CA VAL A 113 -26.72 -24.99 -34.29
C VAL A 113 -25.33 -24.70 -34.93
N LEU A 114 -24.88 -25.67 -35.76
CA LEU A 114 -24.03 -25.68 -36.99
C LEU A 114 -22.99 -24.59 -37.35
N SER A 115 -21.96 -25.06 -38.07
CA SER A 115 -21.05 -24.24 -38.89
C SER A 115 -21.23 -24.51 -40.40
N GLN A 116 -20.94 -23.52 -41.25
CA GLN A 116 -20.64 -23.72 -42.68
C GLN A 116 -19.57 -22.73 -43.17
N ARG A 117 -18.78 -23.15 -44.16
CA ARG A 117 -17.95 -22.29 -45.03
C ARG A 117 -18.69 -22.04 -46.34
N GLN A 118 -18.37 -20.93 -47.02
CA GLN A 118 -18.41 -20.89 -48.48
C GLN A 118 -17.22 -20.08 -49.03
N GLU A 119 -17.05 -20.07 -50.36
CA GLU A 119 -15.75 -19.91 -51.02
C GLU A 119 -15.73 -18.83 -52.10
N SER A 120 -14.59 -18.14 -52.20
CA SER A 120 -13.96 -17.52 -53.38
C SER A 120 -14.78 -16.91 -54.54
N GLN A 121 -14.53 -15.62 -54.82
CA GLN A 121 -14.19 -14.99 -56.13
C GLN A 121 -14.39 -13.46 -56.06
N SER A 122 -13.78 -12.58 -56.87
CA SER A 122 -12.42 -12.51 -57.46
C SER A 122 -12.27 -11.18 -58.22
N VAL A 123 -11.14 -10.49 -58.06
CA VAL A 123 -10.50 -9.52 -59.00
C VAL A 123 -11.39 -8.59 -59.85
N TRP A 124 -11.29 -7.27 -59.62
CA TRP A 124 -10.85 -6.28 -60.64
C TRP A 124 -10.36 -5.01 -59.94
N VAL A 125 -9.10 -4.64 -60.14
CA VAL A 125 -8.51 -3.34 -59.74
C VAL A 125 -7.51 -2.93 -60.81
N GLU A 126 -7.72 -1.79 -61.45
CA GLU A 126 -6.70 -1.03 -62.17
C GLU A 126 -7.17 0.42 -62.33
N GLY A 127 -6.34 1.40 -61.94
CA GLY A 127 -6.69 2.82 -62.05
C GLY A 127 -6.04 3.73 -61.01
N ALA A 128 -5.08 4.54 -61.46
CA ALA A 128 -4.54 5.74 -60.80
C ALA A 128 -3.82 5.59 -59.43
N ILE A 129 -2.52 5.28 -59.49
CA ILE A 129 -1.50 5.92 -58.64
C ILE A 129 -0.49 6.59 -59.58
N MET A 130 -0.25 7.90 -59.43
CA MET A 130 0.93 8.68 -59.89
C MET A 130 0.62 10.20 -59.80
N ALA A 131 0.67 10.79 -58.60
CA ALA A 131 0.60 12.25 -58.40
C ALA A 131 1.06 12.78 -57.02
N VAL A 132 1.76 11.97 -56.19
CA VAL A 132 2.28 12.44 -54.88
C VAL A 132 3.68 11.88 -54.63
N GLU A 133 4.69 12.60 -55.10
CA GLU A 133 5.99 12.80 -54.43
C GLU A 133 6.78 13.84 -55.23
N GLY A 134 7.55 14.69 -54.54
CA GLY A 134 8.13 15.90 -55.13
C GLY A 134 9.64 15.87 -55.21
N GLU A 135 10.20 15.52 -56.36
CA GLU A 135 11.60 15.80 -56.70
C GLU A 135 11.70 16.90 -57.76
N ALA A 136 12.14 18.09 -57.33
CA ALA A 136 12.48 19.22 -58.21
C ALA A 136 13.99 19.46 -58.19
N ALA A 137 14.74 18.69 -58.98
CA ALA A 137 16.19 18.88 -59.12
C ALA A 137 16.52 20.20 -59.86
N VAL A 138 17.44 20.98 -59.29
CA VAL A 138 17.73 22.37 -59.70
C VAL A 138 18.55 22.46 -60.99
N TYR A 139 18.22 23.42 -61.85
CA TYR A 139 19.18 24.07 -62.74
C TYR A 139 19.16 25.59 -62.56
N THR A 140 20.31 26.17 -62.23
CA THR A 140 20.46 27.60 -61.94
C THR A 140 20.80 28.43 -63.18
N THR A 141 20.21 29.61 -63.27
CA THR A 141 20.89 30.82 -63.76
C THR A 141 20.58 31.96 -62.78
N GLY A 142 21.57 32.79 -62.45
CA GLY A 142 21.58 33.51 -61.17
C GLY A 142 21.11 34.96 -61.18
N ALA A 143 20.55 35.38 -60.05
CA ALA A 143 20.54 36.76 -59.55
C ALA A 143 20.92 36.75 -58.05
N SER A 144 21.12 37.92 -57.43
CA SER A 144 21.90 38.03 -56.18
C SER A 144 21.14 38.57 -54.97
N HIS A 145 21.45 37.98 -53.81
CA HIS A 145 21.33 38.53 -52.45
C HIS A 145 19.95 38.66 -51.78
N GLU A 146 20.03 38.53 -50.44
CA GLU A 146 19.00 38.69 -49.39
C GLU A 146 17.93 37.59 -49.32
N GLU A 147 17.89 36.89 -48.17
CA GLU A 147 16.89 35.88 -47.82
C GLU A 147 15.64 36.58 -47.26
N PRO A 148 14.44 36.35 -47.81
CA PRO A 148 13.20 36.87 -47.26
C PRO A 148 12.65 35.97 -46.13
N ASP A 149 11.75 36.54 -45.32
CA ASP A 149 11.03 35.82 -44.27
C ASP A 149 10.09 34.75 -44.89
N PRO A 150 10.21 33.46 -44.51
CA PRO A 150 9.44 32.38 -45.10
C PRO A 150 7.93 32.47 -44.81
N SER A 151 7.48 33.31 -43.89
CA SER A 151 6.05 33.55 -43.63
C SER A 151 5.35 34.43 -44.67
N LEU A 152 6.10 35.20 -45.48
CA LEU A 152 5.51 36.07 -46.52
C LEU A 152 5.36 35.40 -47.89
N GLU A 153 6.04 34.28 -48.16
CA GLU A 153 5.95 33.64 -49.49
C GLU A 153 4.63 32.90 -49.74
N ASP A 154 3.98 32.37 -48.69
CA ASP A 154 2.77 31.54 -48.86
C ASP A 154 1.50 32.38 -49.07
N THR A 155 1.41 33.56 -48.42
CA THR A 155 0.27 34.47 -48.55
C THR A 155 0.20 35.12 -49.93
N GLY A 156 1.32 35.62 -50.46
CA GLY A 156 1.38 36.24 -51.79
C GLY A 156 1.01 35.30 -52.97
N ARG A 157 1.01 33.98 -52.73
CA ARG A 157 0.56 32.98 -53.72
C ARG A 157 -0.97 32.83 -53.75
N VAL A 158 -1.65 33.10 -52.63
CA VAL A 158 -3.11 32.96 -52.52
C VAL A 158 -3.83 34.08 -53.27
N ASP A 159 -3.44 35.34 -53.06
CA ASP A 159 -3.98 36.49 -53.81
C ASP A 159 -3.85 36.31 -55.33
N LEU A 160 -2.69 35.82 -55.79
CA LEU A 160 -2.44 35.56 -57.19
C LEU A 160 -3.33 34.42 -57.72
N SER A 161 -3.52 33.34 -56.93
CA SER A 161 -4.41 32.24 -57.30
C SER A 161 -5.88 32.70 -57.43
N ARG A 162 -6.32 33.61 -56.55
CA ARG A 162 -7.65 34.19 -56.59
C ARG A 162 -7.85 35.10 -57.79
N LEU A 163 -6.87 35.96 -58.12
CA LEU A 163 -6.93 36.83 -59.29
C LEU A 163 -7.02 36.02 -60.59
N VAL A 164 -6.23 34.94 -60.72
CA VAL A 164 -6.32 34.02 -61.87
C VAL A 164 -7.69 33.33 -61.94
N PHE A 165 -8.24 32.89 -60.79
CA PHE A 165 -9.56 32.28 -60.71
C PHE A 165 -10.69 33.26 -61.09
N ASP A 166 -10.60 34.52 -60.66
CA ASP A 166 -11.57 35.55 -60.98
C ASP A 166 -11.56 35.92 -62.48
N GLU A 167 -10.41 35.88 -63.16
CA GLU A 167 -10.30 36.10 -64.61
C GLU A 167 -10.78 34.91 -65.49
N MET A 168 -11.06 33.73 -64.93
CA MET A 168 -11.49 32.55 -65.72
C MET A 168 -12.87 32.76 -66.38
N PRO A 169 -13.00 32.63 -67.72
CA PRO A 169 -14.29 32.78 -68.42
C PRO A 169 -15.31 31.67 -68.10
N GLU A 170 -14.82 30.44 -67.88
CA GLU A 170 -15.58 29.30 -67.37
C GLU A 170 -14.74 28.65 -66.26
N ARG A 171 -15.37 28.28 -65.14
CA ARG A 171 -14.69 27.72 -63.95
C ARG A 171 -15.18 26.30 -63.72
N ASP A 172 -14.30 25.32 -63.86
CA ASP A 172 -14.63 23.92 -63.64
C ASP A 172 -14.56 23.54 -62.15
N ASN A 173 -15.12 22.39 -61.79
CA ASN A 173 -15.17 21.93 -60.40
C ASN A 173 -13.77 21.74 -59.77
N PHE A 174 -12.72 21.59 -60.57
CA PHE A 174 -11.33 21.51 -60.09
C PHE A 174 -10.75 22.89 -59.75
N ALA A 175 -10.98 23.92 -60.56
CA ALA A 175 -10.57 25.29 -60.25
C ALA A 175 -11.23 25.81 -58.96
N TRP A 176 -12.52 25.54 -58.77
CA TRP A 176 -13.23 25.82 -57.51
C TRP A 176 -12.57 25.10 -56.32
N ALA A 177 -12.36 23.78 -56.42
CA ALA A 177 -11.76 22.99 -55.34
C ALA A 177 -10.31 23.40 -55.01
N ALA A 178 -9.52 23.76 -56.03
CA ALA A 178 -8.14 24.23 -55.86
C ALA A 178 -8.08 25.57 -55.11
N THR A 179 -8.93 26.54 -55.50
CA THR A 179 -8.97 27.88 -54.87
C THR A 179 -9.48 27.79 -53.43
N VAL A 180 -10.48 26.96 -53.16
CA VAL A 180 -10.92 26.62 -51.79
C VAL A 180 -9.77 25.99 -50.98
N SER A 181 -9.00 25.06 -51.57
CA SER A 181 -7.85 24.44 -50.90
C SER A 181 -6.71 25.42 -50.61
N ALA A 182 -6.49 26.42 -51.46
CA ALA A 182 -5.49 27.47 -51.24
C ALA A 182 -5.85 28.36 -50.03
N HIS A 183 -7.05 28.96 -50.02
CA HIS A 183 -7.52 29.77 -48.89
C HIS A 183 -7.60 28.96 -47.59
N ALA A 184 -8.06 27.70 -47.64
CA ALA A 184 -8.10 26.82 -46.47
C ALA A 184 -6.71 26.46 -45.94
N LYS A 185 -5.68 26.35 -46.80
CA LYS A 185 -4.29 26.10 -46.38
C LYS A 185 -3.62 27.33 -45.74
N ALA A 186 -4.00 28.53 -46.16
CA ALA A 186 -3.52 29.78 -45.58
C ALA A 186 -4.30 30.23 -44.32
N GLY A 187 -5.33 29.50 -43.91
CA GLY A 187 -6.13 29.80 -42.71
C GLY A 187 -7.28 30.79 -42.94
N GLU A 188 -7.51 31.23 -44.18
CA GLU A 188 -8.57 32.18 -44.54
C GLU A 188 -9.95 31.49 -44.65
N LEU A 189 -10.39 30.82 -43.58
CA LEU A 189 -11.56 29.94 -43.61
C LEU A 189 -12.86 30.67 -44.00
N GLY A 190 -13.00 31.96 -43.70
CA GLY A 190 -14.14 32.76 -44.16
C GLY A 190 -14.20 32.93 -45.68
N ALA A 191 -13.05 33.14 -46.32
CA ALA A 191 -12.94 33.22 -47.79
C ALA A 191 -13.12 31.84 -48.44
N ALA A 192 -12.48 30.81 -47.88
CA ALA A 192 -12.64 29.43 -48.32
C ALA A 192 -14.11 28.96 -48.24
N ARG A 193 -14.82 29.31 -47.15
CA ARG A 193 -16.23 28.96 -46.93
C ARG A 193 -17.15 29.63 -47.94
N SER A 194 -16.97 30.93 -48.24
CA SER A 194 -17.78 31.63 -49.27
C SER A 194 -17.64 30.95 -50.63
N LEU A 195 -16.38 30.73 -51.07
CA LEU A 195 -16.09 30.05 -52.33
C LEU A 195 -16.63 28.62 -52.38
N PHE A 196 -16.58 27.90 -51.27
CA PHE A 196 -17.15 26.56 -51.14
C PHE A 196 -18.68 26.57 -51.23
N ASP A 197 -19.36 27.52 -50.58
CA ASP A 197 -20.82 27.63 -50.61
C ASP A 197 -21.35 28.12 -51.97
N GLU A 198 -20.62 29.02 -52.65
CA GLU A 198 -20.88 29.49 -54.01
C GLU A 198 -20.66 28.40 -55.10
N MET A 199 -19.85 27.39 -54.82
CA MET A 199 -19.51 26.31 -55.75
C MET A 199 -20.76 25.55 -56.27
N PRO A 200 -21.01 25.50 -57.61
CA PRO A 200 -22.23 24.91 -58.18
C PRO A 200 -22.43 23.42 -57.87
N GLU A 201 -21.36 22.62 -57.93
CA GLU A 201 -21.36 21.20 -57.56
C GLU A 201 -20.20 20.92 -56.59
N LYS A 202 -20.50 20.67 -55.30
CA LYS A 202 -19.48 20.47 -54.26
C LYS A 202 -18.88 19.07 -54.33
N ILE A 203 -17.76 18.92 -55.07
CA ILE A 203 -17.02 17.65 -55.23
C ILE A 203 -16.21 17.27 -53.98
N THR A 204 -15.97 15.97 -53.74
CA THR A 204 -15.30 15.45 -52.53
C THR A 204 -13.96 16.13 -52.18
N PRO A 205 -13.06 16.45 -53.14
CA PRO A 205 -11.85 17.21 -52.84
C PRO A 205 -12.08 18.58 -52.18
N ALA A 206 -13.17 19.28 -52.53
CA ALA A 206 -13.52 20.57 -51.93
C ALA A 206 -14.03 20.40 -50.48
N TRP A 207 -14.83 19.36 -50.21
CA TRP A 207 -15.23 18.99 -48.84
C TRP A 207 -14.01 18.63 -47.98
N ASN A 208 -13.14 17.75 -48.48
CA ASN A 208 -11.91 17.34 -47.78
C ASN A 208 -11.00 18.54 -47.49
N ALA A 209 -10.89 19.50 -48.42
CA ALA A 209 -10.15 20.74 -48.23
C ALA A 209 -10.74 21.63 -47.12
N MET A 210 -12.08 21.78 -47.05
CA MET A 210 -12.73 22.53 -45.97
C MET A 210 -12.57 21.85 -44.61
N VAL A 211 -12.82 20.54 -44.51
CA VAL A 211 -12.65 19.77 -43.27
C VAL A 211 -11.20 19.86 -42.77
N ASN A 212 -10.21 19.73 -43.66
CA ASN A 212 -8.79 19.93 -43.32
C ASN A 212 -8.45 21.38 -42.94
N GLY A 213 -9.17 22.37 -43.46
CA GLY A 213 -9.04 23.78 -43.07
C GLY A 213 -9.45 24.00 -41.62
N TYR A 214 -10.69 23.64 -41.27
CA TYR A 214 -11.22 23.72 -39.91
C TYR A 214 -10.40 22.88 -38.90
N ALA A 215 -9.93 21.70 -39.32
CA ALA A 215 -9.03 20.86 -38.52
C ALA A 215 -7.74 21.58 -38.10
N ARG A 216 -7.13 22.37 -39.00
CA ARG A 216 -5.88 23.11 -38.74
C ARG A 216 -6.08 24.38 -37.89
N THR A 217 -7.30 24.86 -37.72
CA THR A 217 -7.63 25.99 -36.82
C THR A 217 -8.24 25.56 -35.50
N GLY A 218 -8.39 24.25 -35.25
CA GLY A 218 -8.99 23.70 -34.03
C GLY A 218 -10.51 23.75 -33.94
N ASP A 219 -11.20 24.13 -35.01
CA ASP A 219 -12.67 24.14 -35.07
C ASP A 219 -13.19 22.74 -35.48
N VAL A 220 -13.09 21.80 -34.54
CA VAL A 220 -13.48 20.41 -34.76
C VAL A 220 -15.00 20.26 -34.91
N GLU A 221 -15.81 21.17 -34.34
CA GLU A 221 -17.27 21.15 -34.51
C GLU A 221 -17.69 21.45 -35.94
N SER A 222 -17.16 22.53 -36.56
CA SER A 222 -17.42 22.83 -37.98
C SER A 222 -16.87 21.74 -38.91
N ALA A 223 -15.72 21.16 -38.59
CA ALA A 223 -15.15 20.04 -39.33
C ALA A 223 -16.06 18.80 -39.29
N GLU A 224 -16.60 18.44 -38.12
CA GLU A 224 -17.47 17.28 -37.95
C GLU A 224 -18.85 17.50 -38.58
N LEU A 225 -19.42 18.71 -38.50
CA LEU A 225 -20.68 19.08 -39.16
C LEU A 225 -20.57 18.94 -40.68
N LEU A 226 -19.54 19.53 -41.29
CA LEU A 226 -19.26 19.36 -42.73
C LEU A 226 -19.04 17.90 -43.10
N PHE A 227 -18.26 17.15 -42.31
CA PHE A 227 -18.07 15.73 -42.55
C PHE A 227 -19.39 14.95 -42.51
N LYS A 228 -20.30 15.24 -41.57
CA LYS A 228 -21.64 14.64 -41.52
C LYS A 228 -22.47 14.95 -42.78
N GLU A 229 -22.43 16.19 -43.26
CA GLU A 229 -23.14 16.63 -44.49
C GLU A 229 -22.65 15.95 -45.78
N MET A 230 -21.40 15.45 -45.84
CA MET A 230 -20.85 14.79 -47.03
C MET A 230 -21.67 13.56 -47.46
N SER A 231 -22.38 13.67 -48.59
CA SER A 231 -23.21 12.60 -49.17
C SER A 231 -22.44 11.39 -49.70
N ARG A 232 -21.15 11.56 -50.02
CA ARG A 232 -20.20 10.49 -50.35
C ARG A 232 -18.88 10.78 -49.65
N LYS A 233 -18.32 9.78 -48.98
CA LYS A 233 -17.06 9.85 -48.24
C LYS A 233 -16.08 8.85 -48.84
N ASP A 234 -14.91 9.32 -49.26
CA ASP A 234 -13.80 8.50 -49.76
C ASP A 234 -12.76 8.26 -48.67
N LEU A 235 -11.73 7.45 -48.97
CA LEU A 235 -10.59 7.19 -48.07
C LEU A 235 -10.05 8.49 -47.46
N ILE A 236 -9.74 9.48 -48.31
CA ILE A 236 -9.19 10.78 -47.91
C ILE A 236 -10.13 11.51 -46.95
N SER A 237 -11.45 11.42 -47.15
CA SER A 237 -12.46 11.99 -46.24
C SER A 237 -12.31 11.42 -44.82
N TRP A 238 -12.23 10.09 -44.68
CA TRP A 238 -12.09 9.42 -43.39
C TRP A 238 -10.72 9.70 -42.76
N THR A 239 -9.62 9.59 -43.52
CA THR A 239 -8.26 9.90 -43.05
C THR A 239 -8.16 11.35 -42.57
N THR A 240 -8.78 12.31 -43.28
CA THR A 240 -8.80 13.73 -42.87
C THR A 240 -9.54 13.92 -41.54
N MET A 241 -10.67 13.25 -41.32
CA MET A 241 -11.41 13.36 -40.06
C MET A 241 -10.68 12.68 -38.88
N ILE A 242 -10.02 11.54 -39.13
CA ILE A 242 -9.16 10.86 -38.15
C ILE A 242 -7.97 11.77 -37.76
N ASN A 243 -7.32 12.40 -38.75
CA ASN A 243 -6.25 13.37 -38.52
C ASN A 243 -6.75 14.61 -37.76
N CYS A 244 -7.92 15.14 -38.10
CA CYS A 244 -8.55 16.26 -37.40
C CYS A 244 -8.72 15.98 -35.90
N TYR A 245 -9.26 14.81 -35.54
CA TYR A 245 -9.44 14.43 -34.15
C TYR A 245 -8.10 14.18 -33.44
N SER A 246 -7.12 13.54 -34.10
CA SER A 246 -5.81 13.26 -33.51
C SER A 246 -4.97 14.53 -33.28
N GLN A 247 -4.92 15.44 -34.26
CA GLN A 247 -4.17 16.70 -34.17
C GLN A 247 -4.72 17.65 -33.09
N ASN A 248 -6.02 17.57 -32.81
CA ASN A 248 -6.69 18.40 -31.79
C ASN A 248 -6.85 17.69 -30.44
N GLY A 249 -6.16 16.57 -30.21
CA GLY A 249 -6.11 15.88 -28.91
C GLY A 249 -7.35 15.05 -28.56
N ILE A 250 -8.32 14.91 -29.47
CA ILE A 250 -9.59 14.21 -29.24
C ILE A 250 -9.48 12.75 -29.72
N TYR A 251 -8.43 12.07 -29.27
CA TYR A 251 -7.97 10.78 -29.79
C TYR A 251 -9.05 9.67 -29.79
N GLY A 252 -9.97 9.66 -28.81
CA GLY A 252 -11.04 8.66 -28.74
C GLY A 252 -11.97 8.69 -29.96
N ARG A 253 -12.35 9.90 -30.40
CA ARG A 253 -13.18 10.10 -31.60
C ARG A 253 -12.45 9.65 -32.88
N ALA A 254 -11.11 9.73 -32.92
CA ALA A 254 -10.32 9.24 -34.05
C ALA A 254 -10.43 7.70 -34.22
N ILE A 255 -10.47 6.95 -33.11
CA ILE A 255 -10.65 5.49 -33.13
C ILE A 255 -12.09 5.12 -33.48
N GLU A 256 -13.09 5.86 -32.97
CA GLU A 256 -14.50 5.66 -33.34
C GLU A 256 -14.73 5.86 -34.86
N VAL A 257 -14.19 6.94 -35.43
CA VAL A 257 -14.27 7.23 -36.88
C VAL A 257 -13.55 6.15 -37.71
N PHE A 258 -12.47 5.55 -37.20
CA PHE A 258 -11.82 4.41 -37.85
C PHE A 258 -12.68 3.12 -37.81
N CYS A 259 -13.41 2.89 -36.73
CA CYS A 259 -14.39 1.81 -36.65
C CYS A 259 -15.59 2.03 -37.58
N ASP A 260 -16.06 3.27 -37.73
CA ASP A 260 -17.08 3.64 -38.72
C ASP A 260 -16.57 3.46 -40.16
N MET A 261 -15.34 3.88 -40.46
CA MET A 261 -14.68 3.69 -41.76
C MET A 261 -14.63 2.21 -42.16
N LYS A 262 -14.21 1.34 -41.23
CA LYS A 262 -14.22 -0.13 -41.39
C LYS A 262 -15.62 -0.69 -41.57
N SER A 263 -16.61 -0.16 -40.86
CA SER A 263 -18.02 -0.56 -40.97
C SER A 263 -18.64 -0.15 -42.32
N ASN A 264 -18.15 0.94 -42.92
CA ASN A 264 -18.45 1.36 -44.28
C ASN A 264 -17.63 0.59 -45.36
N LEU A 265 -16.92 -0.48 -44.96
CA LEU A 265 -16.09 -1.35 -45.82
C LEU A 265 -14.93 -0.66 -46.54
N ILE A 266 -14.54 0.54 -46.12
CA ILE A 266 -13.40 1.28 -46.67
C ILE A 266 -12.12 0.73 -46.01
N THR A 267 -11.15 0.35 -46.82
CA THR A 267 -9.86 -0.17 -46.32
C THR A 267 -8.93 1.01 -45.98
N PRO A 268 -8.37 1.09 -44.76
CA PRO A 268 -7.36 2.07 -44.38
C PRO A 268 -6.08 1.95 -45.21
N ASP A 269 -5.35 3.06 -45.33
CA ASP A 269 -3.99 3.12 -45.87
C ASP A 269 -2.93 3.30 -44.74
N GLU A 270 -1.66 3.40 -45.12
CA GLU A 270 -0.55 3.56 -44.17
C GLU A 270 -0.68 4.84 -43.34
N VAL A 271 -1.08 5.96 -43.95
CA VAL A 271 -1.29 7.24 -43.26
C VAL A 271 -2.40 7.13 -42.20
N THR A 272 -3.51 6.48 -42.56
CA THR A 272 -4.62 6.22 -41.65
C THR A 272 -4.18 5.31 -40.50
N MET A 273 -3.49 4.20 -40.79
CA MET A 273 -3.02 3.28 -39.74
C MET A 273 -2.01 3.97 -38.80
N THR A 274 -1.06 4.74 -39.30
CA THR A 274 -0.12 5.53 -38.48
C THR A 274 -0.85 6.49 -37.54
N SER A 275 -1.87 7.20 -38.03
CA SER A 275 -2.62 8.18 -37.25
C SER A 275 -3.51 7.54 -36.18
N VAL A 276 -4.08 6.36 -36.46
CA VAL A 276 -4.86 5.58 -35.47
C VAL A 276 -3.94 4.92 -34.44
N ILE A 277 -2.78 4.39 -34.83
CA ILE A 277 -1.78 3.86 -33.89
C ILE A 277 -1.25 4.97 -32.98
N SER A 278 -1.06 6.18 -33.50
CA SER A 278 -0.73 7.37 -32.69
C SER A 278 -1.87 7.77 -31.74
N ALA A 279 -3.13 7.74 -32.17
CA ALA A 279 -4.27 7.94 -31.28
C ALA A 279 -4.31 6.89 -30.15
N CYS A 280 -4.04 5.61 -30.45
CA CYS A 280 -3.89 4.57 -29.43
C CYS A 280 -2.74 4.87 -28.46
N ALA A 281 -1.60 5.36 -28.97
CA ALA A 281 -0.42 5.72 -28.19
C ALA A 281 -0.71 6.84 -27.18
N HIS A 282 -1.41 7.89 -27.61
CA HIS A 282 -1.80 9.00 -26.75
C HIS A 282 -2.92 8.65 -25.76
N LEU A 283 -3.69 7.60 -26.03
CA LEU A 283 -4.71 7.07 -25.11
C LEU A 283 -4.20 5.97 -24.17
N GLY A 284 -3.03 5.38 -24.40
CA GLY A 284 -2.54 4.24 -23.61
C GLY A 284 -3.32 2.94 -23.82
N VAL A 285 -4.13 2.83 -24.88
CA VAL A 285 -5.01 1.67 -25.14
C VAL A 285 -4.23 0.50 -25.77
N LEU A 286 -3.59 -0.30 -24.90
CA LEU A 286 -2.72 -1.40 -25.27
C LEU A 286 -3.43 -2.54 -26.03
N ASP A 287 -4.71 -2.83 -25.75
CA ASP A 287 -5.45 -3.90 -26.42
C ASP A 287 -5.94 -3.47 -27.79
N GLN A 288 -6.53 -2.27 -27.92
CA GLN A 288 -6.82 -1.68 -29.23
C GLN A 288 -5.54 -1.49 -30.06
N GLY A 289 -4.43 -1.07 -29.45
CA GLY A 289 -3.11 -0.98 -30.09
C GLY A 289 -2.58 -2.33 -30.61
N GLN A 290 -2.80 -3.42 -29.87
CA GLN A 290 -2.50 -4.78 -30.34
C GLN A 290 -3.40 -5.18 -31.53
N GLU A 291 -4.69 -4.84 -31.51
CA GLU A 291 -5.58 -5.11 -32.65
C GLU A 291 -5.15 -4.34 -33.90
N MET A 292 -4.69 -3.10 -33.78
CA MET A 292 -4.17 -2.34 -34.93
C MET A 292 -2.87 -2.94 -35.48
N HIS A 293 -1.95 -3.40 -34.62
CA HIS A 293 -0.74 -4.11 -35.05
C HIS A 293 -1.07 -5.44 -35.75
N LEU A 294 -2.04 -6.21 -35.22
CA LEU A 294 -2.52 -7.42 -35.88
C LEU A 294 -3.19 -7.12 -37.22
N TYR A 295 -3.93 -6.01 -37.34
CA TYR A 295 -4.54 -5.56 -38.60
C TYR A 295 -3.47 -5.18 -39.64
N VAL A 296 -2.43 -4.43 -39.24
CA VAL A 296 -1.25 -4.12 -40.07
C VAL A 296 -0.64 -5.42 -40.64
N MET A 297 -0.37 -6.39 -39.77
CA MET A 297 0.21 -7.68 -40.18
C MET A 297 -0.72 -8.50 -41.09
N GLN A 298 -2.03 -8.55 -40.80
CA GLN A 298 -3.00 -9.31 -41.59
C GLN A 298 -3.26 -8.71 -42.98
N LYS A 299 -3.13 -7.39 -43.13
CA LYS A 299 -3.31 -6.70 -44.42
C LYS A 299 -2.05 -6.66 -45.27
N GLY A 300 -0.90 -7.08 -44.74
CA GLY A 300 0.36 -7.13 -45.49
C GLY A 300 0.95 -5.74 -45.77
N PHE A 301 0.66 -4.75 -44.91
CA PHE A 301 1.47 -3.54 -44.86
C PHE A 301 2.92 -3.93 -44.54
N ASP A 302 3.89 -3.32 -45.20
CA ASP A 302 5.29 -3.53 -44.81
C ASP A 302 5.52 -2.93 -43.42
N LEU A 303 6.42 -3.52 -42.64
CA LEU A 303 6.86 -2.95 -41.37
C LEU A 303 7.94 -1.89 -41.64
N GLY A 304 7.58 -0.94 -42.50
CA GLY A 304 8.39 0.19 -42.92
C GLY A 304 8.57 1.20 -41.80
N VAL A 305 9.33 2.26 -42.09
CA VAL A 305 9.80 3.22 -41.08
C VAL A 305 8.63 3.93 -40.37
N HIS A 306 7.56 4.29 -41.06
CA HIS A 306 6.45 5.07 -40.49
C HIS A 306 5.54 4.24 -39.56
N ILE A 307 5.02 3.11 -40.03
CA ILE A 307 4.24 2.19 -39.18
C ILE A 307 5.12 1.63 -38.06
N GLY A 308 6.37 1.28 -38.36
CA GLY A 308 7.36 0.84 -37.38
C GLY A 308 7.59 1.85 -36.27
N SER A 309 7.80 3.13 -36.60
CA SER A 309 8.00 4.19 -35.61
C SER A 309 6.75 4.44 -34.76
N ALA A 310 5.56 4.41 -35.37
CA ALA A 310 4.30 4.57 -34.64
C ALA A 310 4.03 3.40 -33.67
N LEU A 311 4.34 2.16 -34.05
CA LEU A 311 4.19 1.00 -33.17
C LEU A 311 5.18 1.00 -32.00
N ILE A 312 6.39 1.51 -32.20
CA ILE A 312 7.39 1.70 -31.13
C ILE A 312 6.88 2.72 -30.10
N ASP A 313 6.40 3.88 -30.56
CA ASP A 313 5.83 4.95 -29.74
C ASP A 313 4.58 4.48 -28.99
N MET A 314 3.67 3.76 -29.67
CA MET A 314 2.48 3.17 -29.06
C MET A 314 2.82 2.16 -27.98
N TYR A 315 3.68 1.16 -28.27
CA TYR A 315 4.06 0.20 -27.22
C TYR A 315 4.86 0.83 -26.08
N ALA A 316 5.60 1.92 -26.32
CA ALA A 316 6.27 2.66 -25.26
C ALA A 316 5.26 3.38 -24.35
N LYS A 317 4.39 4.22 -24.91
CA LYS A 317 3.38 5.00 -24.15
C LYS A 317 2.33 4.12 -23.46
N CYS A 318 2.00 2.97 -24.05
CA CYS A 318 1.14 1.95 -23.45
C CYS A 318 1.87 1.02 -22.44
N GLY A 319 3.06 1.39 -21.95
CA GLY A 319 3.80 0.67 -20.90
C GLY A 319 4.42 -0.68 -21.30
N SER A 320 4.35 -1.07 -22.57
CA SER A 320 4.79 -2.37 -23.08
C SER A 320 6.18 -2.30 -23.71
N LEU A 321 7.16 -1.85 -22.93
CA LEU A 321 8.54 -1.60 -23.38
C LEU A 321 9.20 -2.82 -24.07
N GLU A 322 8.95 -4.04 -23.59
CA GLU A 322 9.46 -5.27 -24.24
C GLU A 322 9.00 -5.35 -25.70
N ARG A 323 7.72 -5.04 -25.98
CA ARG A 323 7.15 -5.05 -27.33
C ARG A 323 7.68 -3.89 -28.17
N SER A 324 7.86 -2.70 -27.58
CA SER A 324 8.47 -1.55 -28.24
C SER A 324 9.90 -1.87 -28.70
N LEU A 325 10.73 -2.41 -27.81
CA LEU A 325 12.09 -2.88 -28.11
C LEU A 325 12.09 -4.02 -29.14
N LEU A 326 11.15 -4.95 -29.06
CA LEU A 326 11.02 -6.06 -30.02
C LEU A 326 10.66 -5.57 -31.43
N VAL A 327 9.83 -4.54 -31.57
CA VAL A 327 9.57 -3.90 -32.88
C VAL A 327 10.83 -3.17 -33.35
N PHE A 328 11.45 -2.34 -32.51
CA PHE A 328 12.68 -1.63 -32.82
C PHE A 328 13.80 -2.56 -33.33
N TYR A 329 14.02 -3.70 -32.67
CA TYR A 329 15.03 -4.66 -33.10
C TYR A 329 14.66 -5.47 -34.35
N LYS A 330 13.38 -5.55 -34.71
CA LYS A 330 12.91 -6.16 -35.98
C LYS A 330 13.01 -5.21 -37.18
N LEU A 331 12.91 -3.89 -36.98
CA LEU A 331 13.06 -2.91 -38.06
C LEU A 331 14.47 -3.00 -38.66
N ARG A 332 14.56 -3.21 -39.98
CA ARG A 332 15.85 -3.24 -40.71
C ARG A 332 16.50 -1.86 -40.76
N GLU A 333 15.69 -0.86 -41.08
CA GLU A 333 16.08 0.55 -41.14
C GLU A 333 15.40 1.31 -40.00
N LYS A 334 16.10 2.30 -39.45
CA LYS A 334 15.67 3.06 -38.26
C LYS A 334 15.93 4.53 -38.52
N ASN A 335 14.87 5.33 -38.61
CA ASN A 335 15.03 6.79 -38.63
C ASN A 335 15.28 7.32 -37.20
N LEU A 336 15.54 8.62 -37.10
CA LEU A 336 15.70 9.35 -35.86
C LEU A 336 14.50 9.18 -34.89
N PHE A 337 13.27 9.08 -35.43
CA PHE A 337 12.06 8.88 -34.61
C PHE A 337 12.09 7.52 -33.88
N CYS A 338 12.46 6.43 -34.56
CA CYS A 338 12.59 5.10 -33.93
C CYS A 338 13.57 5.10 -32.76
N TRP A 339 14.66 5.87 -32.83
CA TRP A 339 15.61 6.03 -31.72
C TRP A 339 15.01 6.88 -30.59
N ASN A 340 14.44 8.04 -30.93
CA ASN A 340 13.84 8.94 -29.95
C ASN A 340 12.72 8.24 -29.17
N SER A 341 11.76 7.57 -29.81
CA SER A 341 10.65 6.88 -29.10
C SER A 341 11.11 5.75 -28.18
N VAL A 342 12.24 5.07 -28.46
CA VAL A 342 12.80 4.08 -27.52
C VAL A 342 13.52 4.76 -26.34
N ILE A 343 14.32 5.79 -26.61
CA ILE A 343 15.03 6.53 -25.55
C ILE A 343 14.03 7.22 -24.63
N ASP A 344 12.98 7.83 -25.18
CA ASP A 344 11.89 8.48 -24.46
C ASP A 344 11.05 7.47 -23.67
N GLY A 345 10.67 6.36 -24.29
CA GLY A 345 9.96 5.27 -23.62
C GLY A 345 10.71 4.75 -22.39
N LEU A 346 12.01 4.48 -22.54
CA LEU A 346 12.86 4.06 -21.42
C LEU A 346 13.00 5.16 -20.35
N ALA A 347 13.18 6.43 -20.77
CA ALA A 347 13.32 7.57 -19.88
C ALA A 347 12.09 7.80 -18.97
N VAL A 348 10.90 7.85 -19.56
CA VAL A 348 9.62 8.11 -18.87
C VAL A 348 9.26 7.00 -17.88
N HIS A 349 9.68 5.77 -18.16
CA HIS A 349 9.47 4.60 -17.29
C HIS A 349 10.60 4.38 -16.26
N GLY A 350 11.60 5.28 -16.19
CA GLY A 350 12.68 5.24 -15.20
C GLY A 350 13.87 4.34 -15.55
N TYR A 351 13.90 3.71 -16.71
CA TYR A 351 15.01 2.88 -17.22
C TYR A 351 16.14 3.77 -17.78
N ALA A 352 16.71 4.59 -16.91
CA ALA A 352 17.63 5.67 -17.29
C ALA A 352 18.99 5.17 -17.76
N GLU A 353 19.51 4.07 -17.20
CA GLU A 353 20.77 3.46 -17.67
C GLU A 353 20.60 2.89 -19.07
N GLU A 354 19.48 2.23 -19.35
CA GLU A 354 19.12 1.70 -20.66
C GLU A 354 18.87 2.82 -21.67
N ALA A 355 18.20 3.91 -21.28
CA ALA A 355 18.02 5.09 -22.13
C ALA A 355 19.37 5.72 -22.52
N LEU A 356 20.29 5.89 -21.56
CA LEU A 356 21.65 6.38 -21.81
C LEU A 356 22.50 5.38 -22.61
N ALA A 357 22.30 4.07 -22.45
CA ALA A 357 22.94 3.04 -23.26
C ALA A 357 22.43 3.05 -24.71
N MET A 358 21.13 3.28 -24.92
CA MET A 358 20.52 3.43 -26.25
C MET A 358 20.96 4.72 -26.94
N PHE A 359 21.08 5.84 -26.22
CA PHE A 359 21.73 7.06 -26.74
C PHE A 359 23.19 6.80 -27.11
N SER A 360 23.96 6.18 -26.22
CA SER A 360 25.37 5.80 -26.47
C SER A 360 25.53 4.75 -27.59
N ARG A 361 24.43 4.13 -28.03
CA ARG A 361 24.37 3.21 -29.18
C ARG A 361 24.01 3.96 -30.46
N MET A 362 23.05 4.89 -30.39
CA MET A 362 22.71 5.83 -31.47
C MET A 362 23.95 6.60 -31.95
N GLU A 363 24.77 7.11 -31.03
CA GLU A 363 26.07 7.75 -31.31
C GLU A 363 27.03 6.80 -32.07
N LYS A 364 27.09 5.51 -31.68
CA LYS A 364 27.96 4.49 -32.32
C LYS A 364 27.47 4.06 -33.71
N GLU A 365 26.16 3.98 -33.90
CA GLU A 365 25.52 3.73 -35.20
C GLU A 365 25.48 5.00 -36.09
N LYS A 366 26.10 6.11 -35.63
CA LYS A 366 26.28 7.39 -36.32
C LYS A 366 24.99 8.12 -36.69
N VAL A 367 23.90 7.84 -35.96
CA VAL A 367 22.65 8.61 -36.09
C VAL A 367 22.81 9.89 -35.27
N MET A 368 22.70 11.05 -35.91
CA MET A 368 22.85 12.34 -35.25
C MET A 368 21.67 12.62 -34.31
N PRO A 369 21.91 12.92 -33.01
CA PRO A 369 20.88 13.43 -32.10
C PRO A 369 20.28 14.75 -32.57
N ASN A 370 19.01 15.00 -32.21
CA ASN A 370 18.38 16.32 -32.29
C ASN A 370 17.90 16.78 -30.91
N GLY A 371 17.23 17.94 -30.85
CA GLY A 371 16.67 18.47 -29.60
C GLY A 371 15.77 17.46 -28.88
N VAL A 372 14.83 16.84 -29.61
CA VAL A 372 13.96 15.78 -29.06
C VAL A 372 14.76 14.63 -28.43
N THR A 373 15.85 14.17 -29.06
CA THR A 373 16.75 13.16 -28.44
C THR A 373 17.31 13.65 -27.10
N PHE A 374 17.71 14.92 -27.01
CA PHE A 374 18.24 15.50 -25.78
C PHE A 374 17.16 15.74 -24.72
N VAL A 375 15.93 16.08 -25.08
CA VAL A 375 14.79 16.16 -24.13
C VAL A 375 14.58 14.80 -23.46
N SER A 376 14.56 13.70 -24.23
CA SER A 376 14.42 12.34 -23.67
C SER A 376 15.60 11.93 -22.79
N VAL A 377 16.85 12.27 -23.18
CA VAL A 377 18.05 12.00 -22.36
C VAL A 377 18.06 12.81 -21.07
N LEU A 378 17.69 14.09 -21.11
CA LEU A 378 17.62 14.93 -19.91
C LEU A 378 16.47 14.47 -19.01
N THR A 379 15.35 14.02 -19.57
CA THR A 379 14.26 13.35 -18.84
C THR A 379 14.75 12.09 -18.13
N ALA A 380 15.53 11.23 -18.79
CA ALA A 380 16.14 10.05 -18.15
C ALA A 380 17.04 10.45 -16.96
N CYS A 381 17.92 11.44 -17.12
CA CYS A 381 18.72 11.98 -16.03
C CYS A 381 17.84 12.56 -14.90
N THR A 382 16.70 13.16 -15.22
CA THR A 382 15.74 13.76 -14.28
C THR A 382 15.03 12.71 -13.44
N HIS A 383 14.62 11.58 -14.02
CA HIS A 383 14.00 10.48 -13.26
C HIS A 383 14.98 9.73 -12.36
N ALA A 384 16.24 9.58 -12.79
CA ALA A 384 17.29 8.91 -11.99
C ALA A 384 18.14 9.84 -11.11
N GLY A 385 17.86 11.15 -11.08
CA GLY A 385 18.60 12.13 -10.27
C GLY A 385 20.06 12.34 -10.70
N LEU A 386 20.42 12.01 -11.94
CA LEU A 386 21.80 12.03 -12.45
C LEU A 386 22.24 13.44 -12.87
N VAL A 387 22.35 14.34 -11.89
CA VAL A 387 22.65 15.78 -12.08
C VAL A 387 23.87 16.01 -12.98
N GLU A 388 25.00 15.40 -12.66
CA GLU A 388 26.26 15.67 -13.37
C GLU A 388 26.27 15.12 -14.80
N GLU A 389 25.60 13.98 -15.06
CA GLU A 389 25.42 13.49 -16.43
C GLU A 389 24.43 14.39 -17.20
N GLY A 390 23.38 14.89 -16.57
CA GLY A 390 22.45 15.86 -17.15
C GLY A 390 23.13 17.17 -17.55
N ARG A 391 23.88 17.80 -16.62
CA ARG A 391 24.73 18.97 -16.91
C ARG A 391 25.67 18.71 -18.08
N LYS A 392 26.39 17.58 -18.05
CA LYS A 392 27.31 17.15 -19.11
C LYS A 392 26.60 17.02 -20.46
N ARG A 393 25.44 16.36 -20.54
CA ARG A 393 24.68 16.19 -21.79
C ARG A 393 24.12 17.52 -22.31
N PHE A 394 23.62 18.40 -21.45
CA PHE A 394 23.18 19.75 -21.84
C PHE A 394 24.34 20.61 -22.41
N LEU A 395 25.53 20.52 -21.81
CA LEU A 395 26.73 21.16 -22.34
C LEU A 395 27.22 20.51 -23.65
N THR A 396 27.17 19.18 -23.79
CA THR A 396 27.52 18.47 -25.03
C THR A 396 26.56 18.82 -26.19
N MET A 397 25.27 18.93 -25.91
CA MET A 397 24.24 19.38 -26.87
C MET A 397 24.60 20.72 -27.51
N THR A 398 24.92 21.72 -26.68
CA THR A 398 25.29 23.06 -27.14
C THR A 398 26.69 23.16 -27.76
N GLY A 399 27.69 22.52 -27.14
CA GLY A 399 29.10 22.72 -27.49
C GLY A 399 29.66 21.79 -28.57
N TYR A 400 29.14 20.56 -28.68
CA TYR A 400 29.60 19.55 -29.65
C TYR A 400 28.59 19.34 -30.78
N TYR A 401 27.30 19.24 -30.45
CA TYR A 401 26.23 19.05 -31.45
C TYR A 401 25.70 20.37 -32.04
N GLY A 402 26.01 21.52 -31.44
CA GLY A 402 25.58 22.84 -31.91
C GLY A 402 24.07 23.10 -31.79
N ILE A 403 23.35 22.26 -31.04
CA ILE A 403 21.90 22.36 -30.86
C ILE A 403 21.60 23.48 -29.86
N VAL A 404 20.75 24.42 -30.27
CA VAL A 404 20.30 25.53 -29.42
C VAL A 404 19.28 24.99 -28.40
N PRO A 405 19.39 25.33 -27.09
CA PRO A 405 18.42 24.86 -26.10
C PRO A 405 17.06 25.57 -26.28
N GLU A 406 16.03 24.77 -26.57
CA GLU A 406 14.62 25.18 -26.59
C GLU A 406 14.00 25.05 -25.18
N MET A 407 12.74 25.48 -25.01
CA MET A 407 12.04 25.53 -23.71
C MET A 407 12.07 24.21 -22.94
N GLU A 408 11.91 23.11 -23.65
CA GLU A 408 11.77 21.74 -23.16
C GLU A 408 13.06 21.28 -22.48
N HIS A 409 14.21 21.61 -23.09
CA HIS A 409 15.55 21.33 -22.56
C HIS A 409 15.81 22.11 -21.26
N TYR A 410 15.41 23.38 -21.22
CA TYR A 410 15.47 24.19 -20.01
C TYR A 410 14.52 23.67 -18.92
N GLY A 411 13.30 23.23 -19.30
CA GLY A 411 12.34 22.59 -18.39
C GLY A 411 12.91 21.34 -17.72
N CYS A 412 13.51 20.43 -18.49
CA CYS A 412 14.16 19.24 -17.96
C CYS A 412 15.33 19.58 -17.00
N MET A 413 16.18 20.56 -17.36
CA MET A 413 17.28 21.00 -16.49
C MET A 413 16.79 21.65 -15.19
N VAL A 414 15.72 22.44 -15.24
CA VAL A 414 15.10 23.05 -14.06
C VAL A 414 14.51 21.98 -13.16
N ASP A 415 13.77 21.01 -13.70
CA ASP A 415 13.17 19.91 -12.93
C ASP A 415 14.24 18.99 -12.30
N LEU A 416 15.31 18.66 -13.03
CA LEU A 416 16.47 17.92 -12.52
C LEU A 416 17.12 18.60 -11.30
N LEU A 417 17.46 19.88 -11.42
CA LEU A 417 18.05 20.64 -10.30
C LEU A 417 17.06 20.83 -9.13
N CYS A 418 15.79 21.01 -9.44
CA CYS A 418 14.69 21.10 -8.47
C CYS A 418 14.51 19.82 -7.65
N LYS A 419 14.59 18.65 -8.29
CA LYS A 419 14.53 17.33 -7.64
C LYS A 419 15.80 17.02 -6.84
N ALA A 420 16.95 17.52 -7.28
CA ALA A 420 18.26 17.28 -6.67
C ALA A 420 18.61 18.18 -5.46
N GLY A 421 17.76 19.14 -5.09
CA GLY A 421 18.04 20.03 -3.94
C GLY A 421 18.70 21.37 -4.29
N LEU A 422 18.65 21.81 -5.56
CA LEU A 422 19.41 22.96 -6.09
C LEU A 422 18.52 24.03 -6.78
N PRO A 423 17.56 24.66 -6.07
CA PRO A 423 16.56 25.54 -6.67
C PRO A 423 17.11 26.94 -6.99
N GLU A 424 18.13 27.41 -6.27
CA GLU A 424 18.87 28.64 -6.61
C GLU A 424 19.60 28.48 -7.96
N GLU A 425 20.25 27.34 -8.20
CA GLU A 425 20.87 27.03 -9.50
C GLU A 425 19.83 26.89 -10.61
N ALA A 426 18.68 26.27 -10.33
CA ALA A 426 17.57 26.20 -11.29
C ALA A 426 17.08 27.62 -11.68
N LEU A 427 17.00 28.54 -10.71
CA LEU A 427 16.67 29.95 -10.95
C LEU A 427 17.78 30.70 -11.72
N GLU A 428 19.06 30.33 -11.56
CA GLU A 428 20.15 30.85 -12.40
C GLU A 428 20.10 30.33 -13.84
N ILE A 429 19.77 29.04 -14.06
CA ILE A 429 19.50 28.52 -15.40
C ILE A 429 18.35 29.30 -16.06
N ILE A 430 17.25 29.54 -15.35
CA ILE A 430 16.12 30.34 -15.86
C ILE A 430 16.55 31.78 -16.22
N ARG A 431 17.42 32.40 -15.43
CA ARG A 431 17.99 33.73 -15.72
C ARG A 431 18.96 33.74 -16.92
N SER A 432 19.52 32.58 -17.29
CA SER A 432 20.41 32.41 -18.45
C SER A 432 19.68 32.11 -19.77
N MET A 433 18.36 31.91 -19.73
CA MET A 433 17.56 31.62 -20.92
C MET A 433 17.59 32.80 -21.90
N ARG A 434 17.69 32.49 -23.21
CA ARG A 434 17.66 33.48 -24.29
C ARG A 434 16.24 33.89 -24.72
N MET A 435 15.22 33.42 -23.99
CA MET A 435 13.80 33.51 -24.30
C MET A 435 13.00 33.64 -23.00
N GLU A 436 11.84 34.30 -23.02
CA GLU A 436 11.03 34.50 -21.81
C GLU A 436 10.42 33.15 -21.33
N PRO A 437 10.66 32.68 -20.09
CA PRO A 437 10.27 31.34 -19.69
C PRO A 437 8.75 31.17 -19.58
N ASN A 438 8.22 30.10 -20.17
CA ASN A 438 6.79 29.77 -20.21
C ASN A 438 6.27 29.15 -18.89
N ALA A 439 4.96 28.85 -18.84
CA ALA A 439 4.31 28.30 -17.65
C ALA A 439 4.84 26.91 -17.24
N VAL A 440 5.35 26.10 -18.18
CA VAL A 440 5.96 24.79 -17.89
C VAL A 440 7.24 24.96 -17.07
N VAL A 441 8.13 25.88 -17.47
CA VAL A 441 9.42 26.13 -16.78
C VAL A 441 9.19 26.71 -15.38
N TRP A 442 8.29 27.68 -15.21
CA TRP A 442 7.95 28.21 -13.88
C TRP A 442 7.18 27.19 -13.03
N GLY A 443 6.37 26.33 -13.64
CA GLY A 443 5.65 25.23 -12.98
C GLY A 443 6.60 24.17 -12.41
N ALA A 444 7.63 23.78 -13.18
CA ALA A 444 8.69 22.88 -12.73
C ALA A 444 9.45 23.46 -11.52
N LEU A 445 9.84 24.75 -11.59
CA LEU A 445 10.48 25.44 -10.46
C LEU A 445 9.60 25.44 -9.21
N LEU A 446 8.30 25.72 -9.35
CA LEU A 446 7.34 25.72 -8.24
C LEU A 446 7.16 24.31 -7.64
N GLY A 447 7.11 23.27 -8.48
CA GLY A 447 7.10 21.86 -8.06
C GLY A 447 8.32 21.49 -7.23
N GLY A 448 9.52 21.91 -7.67
CA GLY A 448 10.76 21.78 -6.91
C GLY A 448 10.73 22.48 -5.56
N CYS A 449 10.28 23.73 -5.53
CA CYS A 449 10.17 24.51 -4.31
C CYS A 449 9.25 23.86 -3.27
N LYS A 450 8.22 23.11 -3.68
CA LYS A 450 7.37 22.32 -2.78
C LYS A 450 8.16 21.21 -2.07
N LEU A 451 8.96 20.44 -2.81
CA LEU A 451 9.77 19.33 -2.26
C LEU A 451 10.75 19.85 -1.19
N GLN A 452 11.34 21.02 -1.43
CA GLN A 452 12.37 21.62 -0.59
C GLN A 452 11.85 22.65 0.43
N LYS A 453 10.55 22.96 0.40
CA LYS A 453 9.88 23.99 1.21
C LYS A 453 10.44 25.41 1.05
N ASN A 454 11.05 25.74 -0.09
CA ASN A 454 11.58 27.08 -0.38
C ASN A 454 10.44 28.05 -0.75
N LEU A 455 9.94 28.78 0.25
CA LEU A 455 8.80 29.69 0.12
C LEU A 455 9.07 30.93 -0.74
N GLU A 456 10.30 31.44 -0.75
CA GLU A 456 10.63 32.70 -1.43
C GLU A 456 10.67 32.51 -2.95
N ILE A 457 11.34 31.45 -3.42
CA ILE A 457 11.35 31.10 -4.84
C ILE A 457 9.96 30.64 -5.31
N ALA A 458 9.21 29.91 -4.48
CA ALA A 458 7.81 29.56 -4.78
C ALA A 458 6.90 30.79 -4.97
N GLN A 459 6.99 31.78 -4.08
CA GLN A 459 6.23 33.02 -4.20
C GLN A 459 6.60 33.79 -5.48
N PHE A 460 7.89 33.83 -5.84
CA PHE A 460 8.36 34.46 -7.08
C PHE A 460 7.85 33.73 -8.34
N ALA A 461 7.94 32.40 -8.37
CA ALA A 461 7.45 31.58 -9.49
C ALA A 461 5.93 31.77 -9.71
N VAL A 462 5.13 31.76 -8.64
CA VAL A 462 3.68 31.99 -8.75
C VAL A 462 3.34 33.40 -9.22
N GLY A 463 4.13 34.41 -8.84
CA GLY A 463 3.99 35.77 -9.35
C GLY A 463 4.31 35.93 -10.85
N LYS A 464 4.96 34.93 -11.47
CA LYS A 464 5.12 34.82 -12.93
C LYS A 464 3.99 34.00 -13.55
N LEU A 465 3.65 32.86 -12.96
CA LEU A 465 2.56 31.99 -13.41
C LEU A 465 1.20 32.70 -13.41
N SER A 466 0.93 33.59 -12.45
CA SER A 466 -0.31 34.39 -12.41
C SER A 466 -0.46 35.39 -13.57
N ILE A 467 0.61 35.66 -14.33
CA ILE A 467 0.58 36.50 -15.54
C ILE A 467 0.39 35.62 -16.78
N LEU A 468 1.04 34.46 -16.82
CA LEU A 468 1.02 33.53 -17.96
C LEU A 468 -0.28 32.72 -18.03
N GLU A 469 -0.73 32.16 -16.91
CA GLU A 469 -1.93 31.34 -16.80
C GLU A 469 -2.78 31.80 -15.59
N PRO A 470 -3.38 33.00 -15.63
CA PRO A 470 -4.15 33.53 -14.50
C PRO A 470 -5.28 32.62 -14.02
N LYS A 471 -5.86 31.81 -14.92
CA LYS A 471 -6.91 30.81 -14.64
C LYS A 471 -6.42 29.48 -14.05
N ASN A 472 -5.13 29.19 -14.01
CA ASN A 472 -4.66 27.88 -13.56
C ASN A 472 -4.66 27.77 -12.02
N SER A 473 -5.77 27.24 -11.48
CA SER A 473 -6.00 27.02 -10.05
C SER A 473 -4.90 26.20 -9.34
N GLY A 474 -4.18 25.33 -10.06
CA GLY A 474 -3.19 24.41 -9.50
C GLY A 474 -2.00 25.12 -8.86
N TYR A 475 -1.46 26.15 -9.51
CA TYR A 475 -0.29 26.89 -9.01
C TYR A 475 -0.59 27.64 -7.70
N TYR A 476 -1.77 28.27 -7.60
CA TYR A 476 -2.20 28.95 -6.38
C TYR A 476 -2.51 27.96 -5.26
N ALA A 477 -3.15 26.82 -5.56
CA ALA A 477 -3.42 25.77 -4.58
C ALA A 477 -2.12 25.19 -3.99
N LEU A 478 -1.10 24.99 -4.83
CA LEU A 478 0.22 24.53 -4.42
C LEU A 478 0.90 25.51 -3.45
N LEU A 479 0.85 26.81 -3.75
CA LEU A 479 1.38 27.85 -2.85
C LEU A 479 0.58 28.00 -1.55
N VAL A 480 -0.75 27.87 -1.62
CA VAL A 480 -1.63 27.88 -0.44
C VAL A 480 -1.27 26.73 0.50
N ASN A 481 -0.98 25.54 -0.02
CA ASN A 481 -0.55 24.40 0.78
C ASN A 481 0.83 24.67 1.40
N MET A 482 1.81 25.18 0.64
CA MET A 482 3.13 25.54 1.19
C MET A 482 3.05 26.61 2.30
N TYR A 483 2.17 27.61 2.17
CA TYR A 483 1.94 28.58 3.25
C TYR A 483 1.21 27.98 4.47
N ALA A 484 0.32 27.01 4.27
CA ALA A 484 -0.34 26.31 5.37
C ALA A 484 0.66 25.42 6.14
N ASP A 485 1.51 24.65 5.43
CA ASP A 485 2.61 23.86 5.98
C ASP A 485 3.59 24.73 6.80
N ALA A 486 3.74 26.01 6.41
CA ALA A 486 4.56 27.00 7.09
C ALA A 486 3.81 27.86 8.13
N ASN A 487 2.55 27.52 8.46
CA ASN A 487 1.66 28.27 9.38
C ASN A 487 1.42 29.76 9.03
N ARG A 488 1.67 30.18 7.77
CA ARG A 488 1.46 31.56 7.28
C ARG A 488 0.00 31.80 6.87
N TRP A 489 -0.91 31.63 7.81
CA TRP A 489 -2.37 31.70 7.60
C TRP A 489 -2.87 33.05 7.03
N SER A 490 -2.16 34.15 7.27
CA SER A 490 -2.43 35.46 6.65
C SER A 490 -2.23 35.46 5.13
N GLU A 491 -1.16 34.80 4.63
CA GLU A 491 -0.93 34.66 3.20
C GLU A 491 -1.92 33.68 2.57
N VAL A 492 -2.27 32.59 3.27
CA VAL A 492 -3.32 31.66 2.85
C VAL A 492 -4.64 32.41 2.63
N ALA A 493 -5.02 33.31 3.55
CA ALA A 493 -6.20 34.15 3.39
C ALA A 493 -6.08 35.11 2.19
N ARG A 494 -4.91 35.75 2.00
CA ARG A 494 -4.65 36.69 0.89
C ARG A 494 -4.71 36.01 -0.49
N ILE A 495 -4.06 34.85 -0.66
CA ILE A 495 -4.12 34.10 -1.93
C ILE A 495 -5.53 33.57 -2.19
N ARG A 496 -6.26 33.13 -1.15
CA ARG A 496 -7.68 32.72 -1.27
C ARG A 496 -8.64 33.89 -1.56
N ALA A 497 -8.27 35.13 -1.26
CA ALA A 497 -9.01 36.31 -1.70
C ALA A 497 -8.76 36.59 -3.20
N ILE A 498 -7.50 36.61 -3.63
CA ILE A 498 -7.10 36.79 -5.03
C ILE A 498 -7.77 35.76 -5.95
N LEU A 499 -7.83 34.48 -5.54
CA LEU A 499 -8.54 33.43 -6.28
C LEU A 499 -10.04 33.72 -6.50
N ARG A 500 -10.69 34.39 -5.55
CA ARG A 500 -12.12 34.79 -5.66
C ARG A 500 -12.29 36.04 -6.53
N GLU A 501 -11.37 37.00 -6.44
CA GLU A 501 -11.39 38.21 -7.24
C GLU A 501 -11.12 37.94 -8.73
N LEU A 502 -10.24 36.98 -9.03
CA LEU A 502 -9.92 36.53 -10.40
C LEU A 502 -10.95 35.56 -10.99
N GLY A 503 -11.97 35.13 -10.23
CA GLY A 503 -12.96 34.15 -10.68
C GLY A 503 -12.37 32.78 -11.04
N VAL A 504 -11.31 32.35 -10.34
CA VAL A 504 -10.57 31.12 -10.66
C VAL A 504 -11.31 29.92 -10.08
N GLU A 505 -12.31 29.45 -10.81
CA GLU A 505 -12.96 28.17 -10.57
C GLU A 505 -12.09 26.99 -11.05
N LYS A 506 -12.40 25.77 -10.62
CA LYS A 506 -11.70 24.56 -11.04
C LYS A 506 -12.25 24.06 -12.40
N GLU A 507 -12.20 24.93 -13.42
CA GLU A 507 -12.86 24.72 -14.72
C GLU A 507 -12.44 23.42 -15.43
N CYS A 508 -11.23 22.92 -15.19
CA CYS A 508 -10.77 21.61 -15.66
C CYS A 508 -10.32 20.72 -14.47
N PRO A 509 -11.12 19.72 -14.06
CA PRO A 509 -10.61 18.61 -13.26
C PRO A 509 -9.65 17.77 -14.10
N GLY A 510 -8.35 17.85 -13.82
CA GLY A 510 -7.34 17.06 -14.55
C GLY A 510 -7.70 15.57 -14.56
N SER A 511 -7.81 14.97 -15.74
CA SER A 511 -8.33 13.61 -15.91
C SER A 511 -7.26 12.63 -16.37
N SER A 512 -7.32 11.43 -15.81
CA SER A 512 -6.65 10.24 -16.36
C SER A 512 -7.70 9.32 -16.98
N TRP A 513 -7.25 8.28 -17.66
CA TRP A 513 -8.10 7.22 -18.19
C TRP A 513 -7.32 5.90 -18.25
N ILE A 514 -8.04 4.79 -18.34
CA ILE A 514 -7.48 3.44 -18.44
C ILE A 514 -8.32 2.58 -19.38
N GLU A 515 -7.70 1.61 -20.05
CA GLU A 515 -8.42 0.58 -20.81
C GLU A 515 -8.77 -0.61 -19.89
N ILE A 516 -10.05 -0.94 -19.78
CA ILE A 516 -10.55 -2.16 -19.12
C ILE A 516 -11.55 -2.82 -20.08
N GLU A 517 -11.36 -4.10 -20.37
CA GLU A 517 -12.22 -4.87 -21.31
C GLU A 517 -12.47 -4.14 -22.65
N LYS A 518 -11.41 -3.47 -23.17
CA LYS A 518 -11.42 -2.64 -24.40
C LYS A 518 -12.28 -1.37 -24.35
N LYS A 519 -12.80 -0.99 -23.18
CA LYS A 519 -13.46 0.30 -22.94
C LYS A 519 -12.49 1.28 -22.30
N ILE A 520 -12.56 2.54 -22.70
CA ILE A 520 -11.81 3.63 -22.08
C ILE A 520 -12.65 4.14 -20.90
N HIS A 521 -12.13 3.99 -19.69
CA HIS A 521 -12.72 4.52 -18.47
C HIS A 521 -11.96 5.77 -18.05
N GLN A 522 -12.60 6.94 -18.19
CA GLN A 522 -12.05 8.24 -17.76
C GLN A 522 -12.38 8.50 -16.28
N PHE A 523 -11.44 9.14 -15.59
CA PHE A 523 -11.57 9.61 -14.20
C PHE A 523 -11.10 11.06 -14.13
N ALA A 524 -11.97 12.01 -13.80
CA ALA A 524 -11.57 13.41 -13.62
C ALA A 524 -11.36 13.75 -12.14
N ALA A 525 -10.31 14.52 -11.82
CA ALA A 525 -9.99 14.83 -10.43
C ALA A 525 -11.14 15.55 -9.70
N CYS A 526 -11.76 14.86 -8.74
CA CYS A 526 -12.97 15.23 -7.98
C CYS A 526 -14.33 14.94 -8.66
N ASP A 527 -14.38 14.05 -9.66
CA ASP A 527 -15.62 13.35 -10.01
C ASP A 527 -15.77 12.02 -9.24
N ASN A 528 -17.01 11.52 -9.20
CA ASN A 528 -17.39 10.19 -8.69
C ASN A 528 -18.29 9.45 -9.70
N TYR A 529 -18.36 9.90 -10.96
CA TYR A 529 -19.39 9.48 -11.92
C TYR A 529 -19.21 8.06 -12.48
N HIS A 530 -18.05 7.43 -12.24
CA HIS A 530 -17.82 6.04 -12.62
C HIS A 530 -18.76 5.10 -11.86
N HIS A 531 -19.39 4.14 -12.57
CA HIS A 531 -20.40 3.23 -12.00
C HIS A 531 -19.89 2.37 -10.85
N SER A 532 -18.60 2.01 -10.87
CA SER A 532 -17.90 1.23 -9.84
C SER A 532 -16.98 2.13 -9.00
N SER A 533 -17.21 3.45 -8.94
CA SER A 533 -16.38 4.38 -8.19
C SER A 533 -16.17 3.96 -6.73
N GLN A 534 -17.19 3.43 -6.06
CA GLN A 534 -17.09 2.97 -4.67
C GLN A 534 -16.20 1.71 -4.52
N GLU A 535 -16.19 0.81 -5.51
CA GLU A 535 -15.30 -0.36 -5.54
C GLU A 535 -13.86 0.07 -5.87
N ILE A 536 -13.71 0.98 -6.83
CA ILE A 536 -12.42 1.52 -7.27
C ILE A 536 -11.77 2.35 -6.16
N TYR A 537 -12.51 3.17 -5.42
CA TYR A 537 -11.97 3.90 -4.27
C TYR A 537 -11.65 2.96 -3.10
N SER A 538 -12.44 1.91 -2.83
CA SER A 538 -12.09 0.88 -1.84
C SER A 538 -10.80 0.14 -2.22
N LEU A 539 -10.62 -0.19 -3.51
CA LEU A 539 -9.39 -0.78 -4.02
C LEU A 539 -8.22 0.22 -4.02
N LEU A 540 -8.45 1.50 -4.32
CA LEU A 540 -7.43 2.55 -4.27
C LEU A 540 -6.99 2.87 -2.83
N ASP A 541 -7.87 2.86 -1.83
CA ASP A 541 -7.49 2.95 -0.42
C ASP A 541 -6.67 1.71 0.01
N GLY A 542 -7.02 0.53 -0.51
CA GLY A 542 -6.23 -0.69 -0.35
C GLY A 542 -4.86 -0.61 -1.04
N LEU A 543 -4.77 -0.02 -2.24
CA LEU A 543 -3.55 0.13 -3.02
C LEU A 543 -2.67 1.29 -2.53
N ASP A 544 -3.23 2.39 -2.04
CA ASP A 544 -2.52 3.45 -1.32
C ASP A 544 -2.01 2.92 0.03
N GLY A 545 -2.78 2.07 0.71
CA GLY A 545 -2.32 1.28 1.84
C GLY A 545 -1.13 0.36 1.50
N GLN A 546 -1.09 -0.22 0.30
CA GLN A 546 0.04 -1.03 -0.20
C GLN A 546 1.22 -0.17 -0.68
N LEU A 547 0.97 0.95 -1.35
CA LEU A 547 1.99 1.88 -1.84
C LEU A 547 2.67 2.61 -0.68
N LYS A 548 1.97 2.91 0.42
CA LYS A 548 2.56 3.40 1.67
C LYS A 548 3.41 2.34 2.39
N LEU A 549 3.24 1.06 2.07
CA LEU A 549 4.15 -0.01 2.51
C LEU A 549 5.34 -0.12 1.54
N ALA A 550 5.10 -0.09 0.22
CA ALA A 550 6.12 -0.23 -0.82
C ALA A 550 7.06 0.98 -0.96
N ALA A 551 6.58 2.20 -0.70
CA ALA A 551 7.38 3.44 -0.76
C ALA A 551 8.43 3.56 0.38
N ASN A 552 8.53 2.56 1.26
CA ASN A 552 9.66 2.42 2.19
C ASN A 552 10.85 1.65 1.58
N VAL A 553 10.77 1.18 0.33
CA VAL A 553 11.88 0.50 -0.36
C VAL A 553 12.81 1.50 -1.05
N GLN A 554 13.60 2.20 -0.23
CA GLN A 554 14.92 2.67 -0.64
C GLN A 554 15.87 2.51 0.55
N GLU A 555 16.79 1.54 0.48
CA GLU A 555 17.67 1.18 1.59
C GLU A 555 18.77 2.23 1.85
N LEU A 556 18.42 3.26 2.62
CA LEU A 556 19.36 4.20 3.22
C LEU A 556 19.39 4.07 4.76
N GLY A 557 19.78 2.88 5.24
CA GLY A 557 20.35 2.71 6.59
C GLY A 557 19.42 2.96 7.78
N PHE A 558 18.11 2.71 7.66
CA PHE A 558 17.14 2.94 8.75
C PHE A 558 17.28 1.91 9.90
N VAL A 559 18.19 2.17 10.83
CA VAL A 559 18.36 1.38 12.08
C VAL A 559 17.04 1.27 12.85
N LYS A 560 16.48 0.07 12.95
CA LYS A 560 15.14 -0.18 13.49
C LYS A 560 15.09 -0.19 15.01
N LEU A 561 15.96 -0.99 15.62
CA LEU A 561 16.20 -1.07 17.06
C LEU A 561 17.32 -0.08 17.41
N ILE A 562 16.98 1.03 18.07
CA ILE A 562 17.92 2.13 18.37
C ILE A 562 18.50 2.07 19.79
N GLY A 563 17.90 1.27 20.67
CA GLY A 563 18.36 1.09 22.05
C GLY A 563 17.95 -0.27 22.61
N ALA A 564 18.82 -0.87 23.41
CA ALA A 564 18.57 -2.12 24.10
C ALA A 564 19.25 -2.09 25.48
N ARG A 565 18.46 -2.13 26.55
CA ARG A 565 18.90 -2.13 27.95
C ARG A 565 18.23 -3.27 28.71
N PHE A 566 18.78 -3.63 29.86
CA PHE A 566 18.22 -4.64 30.76
C PHE A 566 18.46 -4.27 32.22
N TYR A 567 17.58 -4.75 33.09
CA TYR A 567 17.65 -4.57 34.53
C TYR A 567 17.21 -5.87 35.21
N ASP A 568 18.20 -6.67 35.62
CA ASP A 568 17.99 -7.84 36.48
C ASP A 568 18.03 -7.40 37.96
N ASP A 569 17.45 -8.19 38.86
CA ASP A 569 17.46 -7.87 40.29
C ASP A 569 18.82 -8.24 40.93
N PRO A 570 19.38 -7.44 41.86
CA PRO A 570 20.65 -7.77 42.53
C PRO A 570 20.70 -9.11 43.29
N GLY A 571 19.54 -9.75 43.53
CA GLY A 571 19.46 -11.10 44.09
C GLY A 571 19.54 -12.25 43.07
N ASP A 572 19.36 -11.98 41.78
CA ASP A 572 19.29 -13.02 40.75
C ASP A 572 20.67 -13.67 40.50
N SER A 573 20.67 -15.00 40.40
CA SER A 573 21.90 -15.75 40.08
C SER A 573 22.26 -15.58 38.60
N PRO A 574 23.54 -15.41 38.24
CA PRO A 574 23.95 -15.32 36.83
C PRO A 574 23.60 -16.58 36.03
N THR A 575 22.60 -16.46 35.17
CA THR A 575 22.16 -17.47 34.20
C THR A 575 22.39 -16.97 32.77
N PRO A 576 22.35 -17.84 31.74
CA PRO A 576 22.48 -17.43 30.33
C PRO A 576 21.42 -16.44 29.83
N VAL A 577 20.32 -16.24 30.57
CA VAL A 577 19.21 -15.33 30.23
C VAL A 577 19.21 -14.01 31.03
N THR A 578 20.09 -13.90 32.03
CA THR A 578 20.37 -12.65 32.77
C THR A 578 21.65 -11.97 32.24
N GLY A 579 21.87 -10.69 32.54
CA GLY A 579 23.06 -9.96 32.09
C GLY A 579 23.01 -9.51 30.62
N THR A 580 21.85 -9.62 29.97
CA THR A 580 21.65 -9.39 28.53
C THR A 580 20.30 -8.69 28.25
N PRO A 581 20.21 -7.79 27.24
CA PRO A 581 18.94 -7.24 26.77
C PRO A 581 18.25 -8.13 25.72
N ARG A 582 18.83 -9.28 25.39
CA ARG A 582 18.23 -10.28 24.50
C ARG A 582 16.97 -10.85 25.14
N ASP A 583 15.95 -11.05 24.31
CA ASP A 583 14.77 -11.82 24.66
C ASP A 583 15.06 -13.33 24.54
N HIS A 584 14.60 -14.09 25.53
CA HIS A 584 14.76 -15.54 25.66
C HIS A 584 13.42 -16.24 25.99
N ASP A 585 12.33 -15.47 26.08
CA ASP A 585 10.97 -15.89 26.42
C ASP A 585 10.03 -15.70 25.21
N GLY A 586 10.27 -14.67 24.41
CA GLY A 586 9.58 -14.39 23.15
C GLY A 586 8.45 -13.38 23.27
N HIS A 587 7.86 -13.18 24.46
CA HIS A 587 6.81 -12.17 24.69
C HIS A 587 7.29 -10.76 24.33
N GLY A 588 8.52 -10.40 24.69
CA GLY A 588 9.11 -9.10 24.37
C GLY A 588 9.25 -8.87 22.86
N THR A 589 9.68 -9.90 22.14
CA THR A 589 9.81 -9.91 20.67
C THR A 589 8.44 -9.80 20.00
N HIS A 590 7.46 -10.59 20.45
CA HIS A 590 6.10 -10.64 19.92
C HIS A 590 5.38 -9.28 20.10
N VAL A 591 5.47 -8.70 21.30
CA VAL A 591 4.92 -7.37 21.63
C VAL A 591 5.60 -6.26 20.83
N ALA A 592 6.93 -6.24 20.74
CA ALA A 592 7.66 -5.22 19.97
C ALA A 592 7.36 -5.29 18.47
N ALA A 593 7.24 -6.51 17.92
CA ALA A 593 6.83 -6.75 16.54
C ALA A 593 5.37 -6.34 16.29
N THR A 594 4.45 -6.60 17.23
CA THR A 594 3.05 -6.16 17.14
C THR A 594 2.91 -4.63 17.14
N ALA A 595 3.70 -3.93 17.97
CA ALA A 595 3.66 -2.47 18.02
C ALA A 595 4.28 -1.84 16.77
N ALA A 596 5.49 -2.24 16.41
CA ALA A 596 6.31 -1.51 15.45
C ALA A 596 7.17 -2.42 14.55
N GLY A 597 6.85 -3.71 14.38
CA GLY A 597 7.55 -4.59 13.45
C GLY A 597 7.57 -4.04 12.03
N SER A 598 8.73 -4.15 11.36
CA SER A 598 8.84 -3.89 9.92
C SER A 598 7.98 -4.90 9.13
N PRO A 599 7.54 -4.59 7.91
CA PRO A 599 6.81 -5.55 7.08
C PRO A 599 7.69 -6.76 6.74
N VAL A 600 7.17 -7.97 6.92
CA VAL A 600 7.81 -9.24 6.54
C VAL A 600 6.80 -10.05 5.73
N ALA A 601 7.13 -10.34 4.47
CA ALA A 601 6.35 -11.22 3.60
C ALA A 601 6.46 -12.69 4.04
N ASP A 602 5.51 -13.51 3.59
CA ASP A 602 5.44 -14.97 3.84
C ASP A 602 5.50 -15.37 5.32
N ALA A 603 5.17 -14.44 6.22
CA ALA A 603 5.08 -14.65 7.64
C ALA A 603 3.89 -15.57 7.96
N SER A 604 4.17 -16.68 8.64
CA SER A 604 3.16 -17.65 9.08
C SER A 604 3.67 -18.43 10.29
N TYR A 605 2.75 -18.97 11.09
CA TYR A 605 3.08 -19.98 12.10
C TYR A 605 2.86 -21.35 11.46
N TYR A 606 3.92 -21.93 10.90
CA TYR A 606 3.89 -23.18 10.11
C TYR A 606 2.75 -23.22 9.06
N GLY A 607 2.59 -22.14 8.29
CA GLY A 607 1.54 -21.97 7.28
C GLY A 607 0.20 -21.41 7.79
N LEU A 608 -0.04 -21.41 9.11
CA LEU A 608 -1.23 -20.76 9.68
C LEU A 608 -1.07 -19.23 9.70
N ALA A 609 -2.19 -18.55 9.49
CA ALA A 609 -2.27 -17.08 9.41
C ALA A 609 -1.33 -16.43 8.36
N ALA A 610 -0.94 -17.19 7.33
CA ALA A 610 0.05 -16.77 6.33
C ALA A 610 -0.30 -15.45 5.62
N GLY A 611 0.70 -14.58 5.50
CA GLY A 611 0.59 -13.30 4.80
C GLY A 611 1.77 -12.37 5.06
N THR A 612 1.55 -11.06 5.00
CA THR A 612 2.55 -10.06 5.42
C THR A 612 2.33 -9.66 6.87
N ALA A 613 3.23 -10.04 7.77
CA ALA A 613 3.24 -9.53 9.13
C ALA A 613 3.82 -8.12 9.16
N LYS A 614 3.24 -7.22 9.96
CA LYS A 614 3.72 -5.85 10.20
C LYS A 614 3.19 -5.37 11.55
N GLY A 615 3.93 -4.48 12.22
CA GLY A 615 3.42 -3.79 13.41
C GLY A 615 2.38 -2.74 13.05
N GLY A 616 1.65 -2.24 14.05
CA GLY A 616 0.69 -1.15 13.87
C GLY A 616 1.33 0.18 13.39
N SER A 617 2.60 0.43 13.74
CA SER A 617 3.39 1.57 13.27
C SER A 617 4.78 1.14 12.76
N PRO A 618 4.88 0.64 11.51
CA PRO A 618 6.15 0.13 10.96
C PRO A 618 7.25 1.19 10.80
N GLY A 619 6.90 2.49 10.81
CA GLY A 619 7.86 3.60 10.76
C GLY A 619 8.52 3.93 12.11
N SER A 620 7.93 3.54 13.23
CA SER A 620 8.46 3.88 14.57
C SER A 620 9.80 3.19 14.84
N ARG A 621 10.73 3.88 15.51
CA ARG A 621 11.93 3.26 16.09
C ARG A 621 11.55 2.45 17.33
N ILE A 622 12.37 1.46 17.70
CA ILE A 622 12.17 0.63 18.89
C ILE A 622 13.34 0.85 19.86
N ALA A 623 13.03 1.03 21.14
CA ALA A 623 13.99 0.95 22.25
C ALA A 623 13.47 -0.09 23.26
N VAL A 624 14.28 -1.11 23.55
CA VAL A 624 13.91 -2.25 24.43
C VAL A 624 14.55 -2.08 25.81
N TYR A 625 13.74 -2.31 26.86
CA TYR A 625 14.17 -2.29 28.25
C TYR A 625 13.70 -3.59 28.93
N ARG A 626 14.54 -4.64 28.94
CA ARG A 626 14.18 -5.92 29.57
C ARG A 626 14.15 -5.76 31.09
N ILE A 627 12.99 -6.02 31.69
CA ILE A 627 12.70 -5.89 33.13
C ILE A 627 12.17 -7.16 33.78
N CYS A 628 11.99 -8.22 32.98
CA CYS A 628 11.51 -9.52 33.42
C CYS A 628 12.61 -10.56 33.24
N THR A 629 12.69 -11.49 34.18
CA THR A 629 13.48 -12.72 34.15
C THR A 629 12.52 -13.91 34.29
N PRO A 630 12.98 -15.18 34.21
CA PRO A 630 12.13 -16.33 34.53
C PRO A 630 11.57 -16.34 35.97
N TYR A 631 12.03 -15.43 36.84
CA TYR A 631 11.51 -15.24 38.19
C TYR A 631 10.47 -14.11 38.29
N GLY A 632 10.05 -13.54 37.15
CA GLY A 632 9.07 -12.45 37.05
C GLY A 632 9.71 -11.09 36.76
N CYS A 633 8.93 -10.02 36.95
CA CYS A 633 9.36 -8.64 36.69
C CYS A 633 9.45 -7.86 38.01
N SER A 634 10.65 -7.55 38.49
CA SER A 634 10.81 -6.92 39.81
C SER A 634 10.49 -5.42 39.79
N GLY A 635 9.94 -4.90 40.89
CA GLY A 635 9.57 -3.48 41.00
C GLY A 635 10.77 -2.52 40.90
N SER A 636 11.95 -2.98 41.31
CA SER A 636 13.23 -2.27 41.18
C SER A 636 13.65 -2.15 39.71
N ALA A 637 13.51 -3.23 38.92
CA ALA A 637 13.76 -3.24 37.48
C ALA A 637 12.78 -2.34 36.72
N ILE A 638 11.48 -2.41 37.05
CA ILE A 638 10.42 -1.56 36.46
C ILE A 638 10.73 -0.08 36.65
N MET A 639 10.97 0.37 37.89
CA MET A 639 11.29 1.78 38.18
C MET A 639 12.53 2.26 37.41
N LYS A 640 13.58 1.43 37.40
CA LYS A 640 14.84 1.74 36.73
C LYS A 640 14.68 1.82 35.21
N ALA A 641 13.82 0.99 34.60
CA ALA A 641 13.49 1.10 33.19
C ALA A 641 12.73 2.39 32.86
N PHE A 642 11.79 2.80 33.70
CA PHE A 642 11.14 4.11 33.55
C PHE A 642 12.18 5.25 33.63
N ASP A 643 13.02 5.30 34.67
CA ASP A 643 14.04 6.36 34.82
C ASP A 643 14.95 6.50 33.59
N TYR A 644 15.40 5.38 33.00
CA TYR A 644 16.23 5.39 31.80
C TYR A 644 15.44 5.70 30.52
N ALA A 645 14.23 5.16 30.32
CA ALA A 645 13.40 5.50 29.16
C ALA A 645 13.03 7.00 29.12
N LEU A 646 12.77 7.56 30.30
CA LEU A 646 12.50 8.99 30.52
C LEU A 646 13.76 9.87 30.46
N ALA A 647 14.95 9.29 30.37
CA ALA A 647 16.22 9.99 30.14
C ALA A 647 16.71 9.84 28.69
N ASP A 648 16.44 8.68 28.07
CA ASP A 648 16.69 8.39 26.65
C ASP A 648 15.72 9.13 25.72
N GLY A 649 14.56 9.57 26.22
CA GLY A 649 13.63 10.46 25.52
C GLY A 649 12.62 9.75 24.63
N VAL A 650 12.05 8.64 25.09
CA VAL A 650 11.00 7.89 24.35
C VAL A 650 9.69 8.69 24.23
N ASP A 651 9.01 8.62 23.08
CA ASP A 651 7.72 9.31 22.86
C ASP A 651 6.52 8.67 23.57
N ILE A 652 6.50 7.33 23.59
CA ILE A 652 5.40 6.47 24.08
C ILE A 652 6.03 5.26 24.78
N ILE A 653 5.44 4.81 25.89
CA ILE A 653 5.84 3.59 26.60
C ILE A 653 4.74 2.53 26.47
N ASN A 654 5.10 1.37 25.90
CA ASN A 654 4.25 0.18 25.88
C ASN A 654 4.61 -0.73 27.07
N LEU A 655 3.65 -1.00 27.95
CA LEU A 655 3.84 -1.82 29.14
C LEU A 655 2.86 -3.01 29.16
N SER A 656 3.23 -4.09 28.48
CA SER A 656 2.45 -5.34 28.39
C SER A 656 2.57 -6.24 29.64
N ILE A 657 2.64 -5.64 30.84
CA ILE A 657 2.69 -6.32 32.15
C ILE A 657 1.80 -5.61 33.19
N GLY A 658 1.53 -6.25 34.33
CA GLY A 658 0.80 -5.67 35.45
C GLY A 658 1.08 -6.38 36.77
N GLN A 659 0.61 -5.80 37.89
CA GLN A 659 0.53 -6.49 39.18
C GLN A 659 -0.60 -7.54 39.13
N PRO A 660 -0.48 -8.74 39.74
CA PRO A 660 -1.56 -9.74 39.76
C PRO A 660 -2.87 -9.21 40.38
N ALA A 661 -4.02 -9.71 39.90
CA ALA A 661 -5.32 -9.37 40.48
C ALA A 661 -5.42 -9.73 41.97
N GLY A 662 -6.22 -8.97 42.73
CA GLY A 662 -6.48 -9.19 44.16
C GLY A 662 -5.35 -8.81 45.13
N ALA A 663 -4.14 -8.49 44.65
CA ALA A 663 -3.05 -8.01 45.50
C ALA A 663 -3.30 -6.57 46.03
N GLU A 664 -2.72 -6.22 47.19
CA GLU A 664 -2.88 -4.87 47.76
C GLU A 664 -2.34 -3.79 46.81
N PHE A 665 -3.19 -2.80 46.48
CA PHE A 665 -2.90 -1.77 45.49
C PHE A 665 -2.87 -0.38 46.14
N GLU A 666 -1.67 0.11 46.49
CA GLU A 666 -1.44 1.49 46.94
C GLU A 666 -0.60 2.23 45.90
N PHE A 667 -1.08 3.38 45.41
CA PHE A 667 -0.42 4.13 44.32
C PHE A 667 1.01 4.57 44.69
N SER A 668 1.27 4.77 45.98
CA SER A 668 2.57 5.14 46.58
C SER A 668 3.59 4.01 46.66
N LYS A 669 3.17 2.76 46.39
CA LYS A 669 3.98 1.54 46.45
C LYS A 669 4.05 0.79 45.11
N ASN A 670 3.06 0.99 44.23
CA ASN A 670 3.04 0.34 42.93
C ASN A 670 4.07 1.01 41.97
N PRO A 671 5.10 0.29 41.50
CA PRO A 671 6.18 0.88 40.69
C PRO A 671 5.71 1.28 39.29
N ILE A 672 4.71 0.59 38.73
CA ILE A 672 4.11 0.92 37.43
C ILE A 672 3.36 2.26 37.52
N ALA A 673 2.59 2.47 38.59
CA ALA A 673 1.86 3.71 38.82
C ALA A 673 2.79 4.92 38.99
N ILE A 674 3.87 4.79 39.78
CA ILE A 674 4.84 5.87 40.01
C ILE A 674 5.63 6.18 38.73
N GLY A 675 6.19 5.14 38.08
CA GLY A 675 6.94 5.31 36.83
C GLY A 675 6.10 5.93 35.72
N ALA A 676 4.82 5.56 35.61
CA ALA A 676 3.89 6.17 34.67
C ALA A 676 3.48 7.61 35.04
N PHE A 677 3.46 7.97 36.33
CA PHE A 677 3.21 9.36 36.74
C PHE A 677 4.34 10.27 36.24
N HIS A 678 5.60 9.88 36.50
CA HIS A 678 6.79 10.58 36.01
C HIS A 678 6.86 10.65 34.48
N ALA A 679 6.31 9.66 33.77
CA ALA A 679 6.20 9.67 32.31
C ALA A 679 5.21 10.73 31.82
N VAL A 680 4.01 10.78 32.41
CA VAL A 680 2.98 11.75 32.03
C VAL A 680 3.36 13.18 32.45
N GLU A 681 4.08 13.37 33.57
CA GLU A 681 4.73 14.66 33.92
C GLU A 681 5.71 15.15 32.85
N LYS A 682 6.32 14.24 32.07
CA LYS A 682 7.19 14.55 30.93
C LYS A 682 6.47 14.59 29.57
N GLY A 683 5.14 14.44 29.55
CA GLY A 683 4.34 14.43 28.32
C GLY A 683 4.43 13.13 27.50
N ILE A 684 4.87 12.04 28.13
CA ILE A 684 5.04 10.71 27.53
C ILE A 684 3.85 9.82 27.95
N LEU A 685 3.15 9.23 26.99
CA LEU A 685 1.98 8.38 27.26
C LEU A 685 2.42 6.95 27.61
N VAL A 686 1.86 6.40 28.68
CA VAL A 686 2.03 4.99 29.05
C VAL A 686 0.75 4.23 28.71
N VAL A 687 0.88 3.27 27.79
CA VAL A 687 -0.16 2.32 27.42
C VAL A 687 0.17 1.00 28.11
N ALA A 688 -0.80 0.39 28.79
CA ALA A 688 -0.59 -0.83 29.56
C ALA A 688 -1.71 -1.85 29.40
N SER A 689 -1.36 -3.14 29.50
CA SER A 689 -2.30 -4.26 29.47
C SER A 689 -3.23 -4.27 30.69
N ALA A 690 -4.52 -4.58 30.48
CA ALA A 690 -5.55 -4.61 31.53
C ALA A 690 -5.50 -5.82 32.49
N GLY A 691 -4.60 -6.79 32.28
CA GLY A 691 -4.53 -8.06 33.03
C GLY A 691 -5.09 -9.22 32.22
N ASN A 692 -5.16 -10.44 32.78
CA ASN A 692 -5.66 -11.62 32.06
C ASN A 692 -6.62 -12.48 32.90
N ASP A 693 -6.99 -12.02 34.11
CA ASP A 693 -7.49 -12.86 35.21
C ASP A 693 -9.03 -12.92 35.34
N GLY A 694 -9.74 -12.31 34.38
CA GLY A 694 -11.20 -12.28 34.30
C GLY A 694 -11.81 -13.56 33.69
N PRO A 695 -13.15 -13.60 33.46
CA PRO A 695 -14.06 -12.46 33.33
C PRO A 695 -14.62 -11.93 34.67
N LEU A 696 -14.20 -12.50 35.81
CA LEU A 696 -14.63 -12.11 37.15
C LEU A 696 -14.35 -10.63 37.46
N ARG A 697 -15.14 -10.10 38.40
CA ARG A 697 -15.11 -8.71 38.85
C ARG A 697 -13.87 -8.44 39.72
N GLU A 698 -13.35 -7.21 39.66
CA GLU A 698 -12.14 -6.72 40.33
C GLU A 698 -10.81 -7.33 39.81
N THR A 699 -10.81 -7.85 38.56
CA THR A 699 -9.63 -8.48 37.91
C THR A 699 -8.83 -7.55 37.00
N VAL A 700 -9.31 -6.33 36.74
CA VAL A 700 -8.62 -5.33 35.89
C VAL A 700 -7.48 -4.68 36.66
N VAL A 701 -6.29 -4.65 36.07
CA VAL A 701 -5.05 -4.10 36.66
C VAL A 701 -4.59 -2.84 35.91
N ASN A 702 -3.54 -2.17 36.40
CA ASN A 702 -3.04 -0.90 35.84
C ASN A 702 -4.11 0.22 35.77
N VAL A 703 -4.99 0.29 36.78
CA VAL A 703 -6.22 1.10 36.82
C VAL A 703 -6.04 2.60 37.12
N VAL A 704 -4.82 3.12 37.19
CA VAL A 704 -4.60 4.54 37.57
C VAL A 704 -4.99 5.52 36.46
N PRO A 705 -5.43 6.77 36.77
CA PRO A 705 -5.98 7.67 35.77
C PRO A 705 -4.99 8.16 34.70
N TRP A 706 -3.68 8.08 34.95
CA TRP A 706 -2.63 8.52 34.02
C TRP A 706 -2.06 7.39 33.15
N ILE A 707 -2.47 6.13 33.36
CA ILE A 707 -2.18 5.02 32.45
C ILE A 707 -3.36 4.85 31.48
N PHE A 708 -3.06 4.53 30.22
CA PHE A 708 -4.05 4.11 29.23
C PHE A 708 -4.15 2.57 29.22
N THR A 709 -5.22 2.04 29.82
CA THR A 709 -5.41 0.64 30.18
C THR A 709 -6.18 -0.11 29.09
N VAL A 710 -5.58 -1.14 28.47
CA VAL A 710 -6.09 -1.77 27.25
C VAL A 710 -6.52 -3.22 27.48
N ALA A 711 -7.78 -3.54 27.17
CA ALA A 711 -8.32 -4.90 27.17
C ALA A 711 -8.28 -5.55 25.78
N ALA A 712 -8.59 -6.85 25.69
CA ALA A 712 -8.42 -7.66 24.48
C ALA A 712 -9.76 -8.07 23.86
N THR A 713 -9.84 -8.02 22.52
CA THR A 713 -10.92 -8.63 21.73
C THR A 713 -10.37 -9.64 20.73
N THR A 714 -11.26 -10.54 20.30
CA THR A 714 -11.11 -11.33 19.09
C THR A 714 -11.14 -10.46 17.83
N ILE A 715 -10.64 -11.05 16.76
CA ILE A 715 -10.75 -10.58 15.37
C ILE A 715 -11.70 -11.50 14.58
N ASP A 716 -12.01 -11.14 13.35
CA ASP A 716 -12.82 -11.93 12.41
C ASP A 716 -12.14 -13.24 11.97
N ARG A 717 -10.81 -13.28 11.95
CA ARG A 717 -10.02 -14.50 11.73
C ARG A 717 -10.17 -15.50 12.87
N ASN A 718 -11.02 -16.50 12.67
CA ASN A 718 -11.06 -17.72 13.48
C ASN A 718 -9.98 -18.73 13.01
N ILE A 719 -9.38 -19.50 13.92
CA ILE A 719 -8.48 -20.62 13.59
C ILE A 719 -9.20 -21.92 13.93
N GLU A 720 -9.79 -22.53 12.90
CA GLU A 720 -10.63 -23.72 13.03
C GLU A 720 -9.86 -24.99 12.68
N THR A 721 -9.73 -25.90 13.65
CA THR A 721 -9.29 -27.26 13.36
C THR A 721 -10.50 -28.09 12.96
N HIS A 722 -10.47 -28.60 11.73
CA HIS A 722 -11.50 -29.46 11.18
C HIS A 722 -11.17 -30.94 11.46
N ILE A 723 -12.00 -31.60 12.26
CA ILE A 723 -11.94 -33.05 12.51
C ILE A 723 -12.94 -33.74 11.58
N PRO A 724 -12.49 -34.36 10.47
CA PRO A 724 -13.33 -35.28 9.71
C PRO A 724 -13.47 -36.60 10.47
N LEU A 725 -14.42 -36.67 11.41
CA LEU A 725 -14.96 -37.97 11.79
C LEU A 725 -15.52 -38.64 10.53
N GLY A 726 -15.52 -39.98 10.49
CA GLY A 726 -16.01 -40.71 9.33
C GLY A 726 -17.50 -40.46 9.00
N ARG A 727 -17.97 -41.11 7.93
CA ARG A 727 -19.21 -40.73 7.19
C ARG A 727 -19.29 -39.24 6.85
N ASN A 728 -18.14 -38.60 6.66
CA ASN A 728 -17.99 -37.16 6.38
C ASN A 728 -18.56 -36.23 7.49
N LYS A 729 -18.64 -36.69 8.75
CA LYS A 729 -19.08 -35.84 9.86
C LYS A 729 -17.95 -34.91 10.30
N LEU A 730 -17.88 -33.75 9.65
CA LEU A 730 -16.92 -32.69 9.97
C LEU A 730 -17.30 -31.99 11.27
N ILE A 731 -16.52 -32.19 12.34
CA ILE A 731 -16.58 -31.35 13.55
C ILE A 731 -15.61 -30.17 13.36
N LYS A 732 -16.07 -28.98 13.69
CA LYS A 732 -15.23 -27.78 13.88
C LYS A 732 -14.90 -27.67 15.37
N GLY A 733 -13.62 -27.67 15.72
CA GLY A 733 -13.16 -27.34 17.06
C GLY A 733 -12.21 -26.14 17.06
N GLY A 734 -12.08 -25.51 18.23
CA GLY A 734 -11.15 -24.39 18.43
C GLY A 734 -9.75 -24.93 18.70
N GLY A 735 -8.78 -24.66 17.82
CA GLY A 735 -7.45 -25.19 18.03
C GLY A 735 -6.49 -24.93 16.88
N ILE A 736 -5.20 -24.96 17.21
CA ILE A 736 -4.07 -24.86 16.29
C ILE A 736 -3.59 -26.30 16.03
N SER A 737 -3.78 -26.81 14.82
CA SER A 737 -3.23 -28.10 14.38
C SER A 737 -2.49 -27.93 13.07
N PHE A 738 -1.34 -28.61 12.97
CA PHE A 738 -0.40 -28.53 11.85
C PHE A 738 -0.39 -29.83 11.02
N GLY A 739 -1.26 -30.80 11.34
CA GLY A 739 -1.36 -32.06 10.63
C GLY A 739 -1.89 -31.87 9.21
N ASN A 740 -1.15 -32.33 8.20
CA ASN A 740 -1.57 -32.25 6.80
C ASN A 740 -2.68 -33.26 6.49
N LEU A 741 -3.93 -32.88 6.80
CA LEU A 741 -5.18 -33.65 6.68
C LEU A 741 -5.41 -34.41 5.35
N SER A 742 -4.62 -34.16 4.31
CA SER A 742 -4.81 -34.75 2.98
C SER A 742 -4.20 -36.14 2.77
N LYS A 743 -3.22 -36.59 3.57
CA LYS A 743 -2.39 -37.79 3.26
C LYS A 743 -1.79 -38.54 4.48
N SER A 744 -2.57 -39.32 5.23
CA SER A 744 -2.05 -40.36 6.15
C SER A 744 -3.15 -41.35 6.62
N PRO A 745 -2.85 -42.43 7.38
CA PRO A 745 -3.80 -43.52 7.66
C PRO A 745 -4.82 -43.22 8.78
N VAL A 746 -5.76 -44.16 8.96
CA VAL A 746 -6.89 -44.11 9.91
C VAL A 746 -6.49 -44.75 11.25
N TYR A 747 -6.92 -44.16 12.37
CA TYR A 747 -6.60 -44.59 13.73
C TYR A 747 -7.87 -44.95 14.56
N PRO A 748 -7.75 -45.34 15.85
CA PRO A 748 -8.89 -45.51 16.76
C PRO A 748 -9.09 -44.33 17.75
N LEU A 749 -10.33 -44.17 18.25
CA LEU A 749 -10.81 -43.20 19.25
C LEU A 749 -11.41 -43.96 20.44
N PRO A 750 -10.63 -44.39 21.44
CA PRO A 750 -11.17 -44.73 22.75
C PRO A 750 -11.70 -43.47 23.46
N ALA A 751 -12.83 -43.61 24.15
CA ALA A 751 -13.11 -42.74 25.30
C ALA A 751 -12.07 -43.03 26.40
N SER A 752 -11.56 -42.01 27.06
CA SER A 752 -10.51 -42.11 28.08
C SER A 752 -10.88 -43.00 29.27
N GLU A 753 -12.17 -43.06 29.66
CA GLU A 753 -12.72 -44.05 30.61
C GLU A 753 -12.30 -45.50 30.25
N SER A 754 -12.38 -45.86 28.96
CA SER A 754 -11.97 -47.20 28.48
C SER A 754 -10.47 -47.44 28.58
N ALA A 755 -9.67 -46.38 28.70
CA ALA A 755 -8.21 -46.38 28.83
C ALA A 755 -7.70 -46.39 30.30
N ASN A 756 -8.59 -46.44 31.30
CA ASN A 756 -8.25 -46.37 32.73
C ASN A 756 -7.18 -47.38 33.19
N LEU A 757 -6.23 -46.91 34.00
CA LEU A 757 -5.20 -47.72 34.68
C LEU A 757 -5.72 -48.42 35.97
N THR A 758 -6.82 -47.95 36.56
CA THR A 758 -7.34 -48.39 37.87
C THR A 758 -8.84 -48.74 37.85
N ILE A 759 -9.55 -48.57 38.98
CA ILE A 759 -10.97 -48.92 39.20
C ILE A 759 -11.82 -47.65 39.50
N TYR A 760 -11.24 -46.46 39.34
CA TYR A 760 -11.94 -45.18 39.48
C TYR A 760 -12.04 -44.52 38.11
N ASP A 761 -13.23 -44.53 37.51
CA ASP A 761 -13.38 -44.22 36.07
C ASP A 761 -13.34 -42.72 35.74
N GLY A 762 -13.76 -41.83 36.66
CA GLY A 762 -13.74 -40.37 36.42
C GLY A 762 -12.34 -39.79 36.18
N VAL A 763 -11.36 -40.20 37.00
CA VAL A 763 -9.94 -39.76 36.91
C VAL A 763 -9.34 -40.06 35.53
N ALA A 764 -9.73 -41.19 34.92
CA ALA A 764 -9.32 -41.52 33.56
C ALA A 764 -10.10 -40.72 32.51
N GLY A 765 -11.41 -40.49 32.71
CA GLY A 765 -12.25 -39.62 31.88
C GLY A 765 -11.59 -38.26 31.56
N GLU A 766 -10.98 -37.69 32.59
CA GLU A 766 -10.37 -36.36 32.60
C GLU A 766 -8.92 -36.30 32.09
N CYS A 767 -8.28 -37.46 31.89
CA CYS A 767 -6.86 -37.59 31.50
C CYS A 767 -5.88 -36.89 32.48
N GLU A 768 -6.13 -37.01 33.79
CA GLU A 768 -5.17 -36.59 34.83
C GLU A 768 -3.81 -37.31 34.67
N PRO A 769 -2.68 -36.72 35.13
CA PRO A 769 -1.38 -37.39 35.16
C PRO A 769 -1.40 -38.79 35.81
N ASP A 770 -0.75 -39.76 35.18
CA ASP A 770 -0.72 -41.18 35.54
C ASP A 770 -2.09 -41.92 35.57
N SER A 771 -3.17 -41.33 35.05
CA SER A 771 -4.49 -41.99 34.95
C SER A 771 -4.60 -43.03 33.83
N LEU A 772 -3.75 -42.95 32.78
CA LEU A 772 -3.95 -43.67 31.52
C LEU A 772 -3.01 -44.86 31.30
N ASP A 773 -3.56 -45.97 30.77
CA ASP A 773 -2.81 -47.18 30.39
C ASP A 773 -2.12 -47.04 29.03
N GLU A 774 -0.77 -47.13 29.01
CA GLU A 774 0.06 -47.09 27.81
C GLU A 774 -0.41 -48.11 26.75
N HIS A 775 -0.76 -49.33 27.12
CA HIS A 775 -1.22 -50.35 26.18
C HIS A 775 -2.58 -50.01 25.54
N LYS A 776 -3.37 -49.16 26.19
CA LYS A 776 -4.68 -48.71 25.69
C LYS A 776 -4.61 -47.38 24.95
N VAL A 777 -3.67 -46.49 25.27
CA VAL A 777 -3.50 -45.17 24.63
C VAL A 777 -2.61 -45.22 23.38
N LYS A 778 -1.56 -46.07 23.38
CA LYS A 778 -0.50 -46.06 22.37
C LYS A 778 -1.01 -46.19 20.93
N GLY A 779 -0.69 -45.20 20.10
CA GLY A 779 -1.09 -45.15 18.68
C GLY A 779 -2.56 -44.80 18.42
N LYS A 780 -3.23 -44.13 19.36
CA LYS A 780 -4.65 -43.71 19.24
C LYS A 780 -4.82 -42.21 19.55
N ILE A 781 -5.95 -41.64 19.14
CA ILE A 781 -6.39 -40.34 19.64
C ILE A 781 -7.23 -40.56 20.90
N VAL A 782 -6.92 -39.87 21.98
CA VAL A 782 -7.70 -39.92 23.24
C VAL A 782 -8.69 -38.75 23.24
N VAL A 783 -9.95 -39.03 23.60
CA VAL A 783 -10.92 -37.99 23.97
C VAL A 783 -10.88 -37.86 25.49
N CYS A 784 -10.63 -36.65 25.98
CA CYS A 784 -10.60 -36.29 27.39
C CYS A 784 -11.70 -35.27 27.68
N GLU A 785 -12.35 -35.36 28.84
CA GLU A 785 -13.28 -34.32 29.28
C GLU A 785 -12.55 -33.27 30.12
N TYR A 786 -12.97 -32.01 30.02
CA TYR A 786 -12.45 -30.93 30.85
C TYR A 786 -13.28 -30.79 32.12
N HIS A 787 -12.59 -30.56 33.23
CA HIS A 787 -13.16 -30.21 34.52
C HIS A 787 -12.28 -29.12 35.16
N VAL A 788 -12.82 -28.36 36.12
CA VAL A 788 -12.04 -27.41 36.91
C VAL A 788 -11.32 -28.14 38.06
N ASP A 789 -10.01 -28.30 37.93
CA ASP A 789 -9.10 -28.83 38.95
C ASP A 789 -7.74 -28.10 38.95
N ASP A 790 -6.73 -28.67 39.62
CA ASP A 790 -5.37 -28.12 39.71
C ASP A 790 -4.46 -28.46 38.49
N TYR A 791 -4.93 -29.22 37.49
CA TYR A 791 -4.12 -29.70 36.36
C TYR A 791 -4.38 -28.93 35.05
N SER A 792 -3.31 -28.44 34.44
CA SER A 792 -3.42 -27.67 33.20
C SER A 792 -3.75 -28.55 31.99
N ILE A 793 -4.24 -27.90 30.91
CA ILE A 793 -4.42 -28.54 29.60
C ILE A 793 -3.09 -29.13 29.08
N GLU A 794 -1.95 -28.54 29.45
CA GLU A 794 -0.62 -29.03 29.08
C GLU A 794 -0.22 -30.28 29.88
N ASP A 795 -0.58 -30.39 31.16
CA ASP A 795 -0.36 -31.61 31.96
C ASP A 795 -1.14 -32.80 31.38
N ARG A 796 -2.43 -32.58 31.07
CA ARG A 796 -3.32 -33.57 30.45
C ARG A 796 -2.84 -33.99 29.05
N LEU A 797 -2.33 -33.05 28.26
CA LEU A 797 -1.70 -33.32 26.96
C LEU A 797 -0.39 -34.11 27.11
N ASN A 798 0.44 -33.75 28.09
CA ASN A 798 1.71 -34.43 28.35
C ASN A 798 1.51 -35.86 28.87
N GLU A 799 0.47 -36.14 29.66
CA GLU A 799 0.05 -37.51 30.01
C GLU A 799 -0.21 -38.35 28.75
N VAL A 800 -1.13 -37.92 27.87
CA VAL A 800 -1.46 -38.66 26.63
C VAL A 800 -0.22 -38.87 25.75
N LYS A 801 0.63 -37.85 25.61
CA LYS A 801 1.91 -37.89 24.87
C LYS A 801 2.90 -38.88 25.49
N ASN A 802 3.05 -38.90 26.82
CA ASN A 802 3.94 -39.79 27.55
C ASN A 802 3.49 -41.26 27.49
N LYS A 803 2.17 -41.52 27.49
CA LYS A 803 1.62 -42.88 27.26
C LYS A 803 1.59 -43.28 25.77
N GLY A 804 2.19 -42.49 24.88
CA GLY A 804 2.36 -42.80 23.46
C GLY A 804 1.12 -42.61 22.58
N GLY A 805 0.15 -41.82 23.03
CA GLY A 805 -0.98 -41.36 22.23
C GLY A 805 -0.49 -40.46 21.10
N ILE A 806 -1.21 -40.45 19.98
CA ILE A 806 -0.86 -39.60 18.82
C ILE A 806 -1.58 -38.26 18.85
N GLY A 807 -2.78 -38.19 19.42
CA GLY A 807 -3.54 -36.95 19.51
C GLY A 807 -4.50 -36.88 20.70
N PHE A 808 -4.93 -35.66 21.02
CA PHE A 808 -5.72 -35.31 22.18
C PHE A 808 -6.88 -34.39 21.76
N ILE A 809 -8.11 -34.81 22.08
CA ILE A 809 -9.34 -34.02 21.91
C ILE A 809 -9.89 -33.74 23.30
N LEU A 810 -9.89 -32.48 23.70
CA LEU A 810 -10.46 -32.01 24.96
C LEU A 810 -11.88 -31.50 24.72
N VAL A 811 -12.87 -32.08 25.38
CA VAL A 811 -14.26 -31.58 25.35
C VAL A 811 -14.42 -30.58 26.48
N ILE A 812 -14.61 -29.30 26.16
CA ILE A 812 -14.92 -28.26 27.17
C ILE A 812 -16.41 -27.90 27.09
N PRO A 813 -17.14 -27.89 28.22
CA PRO A 813 -18.48 -27.32 28.28
C PRO A 813 -18.52 -25.87 27.75
N ASP A 814 -19.63 -25.45 27.13
CA ASP A 814 -19.77 -24.07 26.61
C ASP A 814 -19.70 -23.00 27.73
N ASP A 815 -19.83 -23.43 28.98
CA ASP A 815 -19.74 -22.69 30.24
C ASP A 815 -18.40 -22.83 30.98
N GLU A 816 -17.36 -23.51 30.44
CA GLU A 816 -16.02 -23.58 31.08
C GLU A 816 -14.85 -23.11 30.18
N LEU A 817 -15.16 -22.48 29.04
CA LEU A 817 -14.22 -22.05 27.99
C LEU A 817 -13.13 -21.01 28.37
N THR A 818 -12.96 -20.66 29.64
CA THR A 818 -12.04 -19.59 30.10
C THR A 818 -10.55 -19.94 30.10
N HIS A 819 -10.18 -21.23 30.06
CA HIS A 819 -8.76 -21.65 30.19
C HIS A 819 -8.06 -21.97 28.86
N SER A 820 -8.78 -22.02 27.74
CA SER A 820 -8.17 -22.16 26.40
C SER A 820 -7.82 -20.81 25.77
N GLY A 821 -6.58 -20.67 25.30
CA GLY A 821 -5.99 -19.41 24.80
C GLY A 821 -6.52 -18.89 23.46
N THR A 822 -7.74 -19.26 23.03
CA THR A 822 -8.30 -18.90 21.70
C THR A 822 -9.65 -18.17 21.75
N GLN A 823 -10.25 -17.93 22.93
CA GLN A 823 -11.49 -17.16 23.06
C GLN A 823 -11.34 -15.84 23.85
N THR A 824 -12.39 -15.02 23.76
CA THR A 824 -12.38 -13.58 24.03
C THR A 824 -12.22 -13.24 25.52
N ARG A 825 -10.99 -12.93 25.97
CA ARG A 825 -10.73 -12.35 27.31
C ARG A 825 -11.05 -10.85 27.37
N ILE A 826 -12.33 -10.54 27.21
CA ILE A 826 -12.92 -9.27 27.63
C ILE A 826 -13.10 -9.34 29.17
N LEU A 827 -12.53 -8.37 29.89
CA LEU A 827 -12.47 -8.36 31.35
C LEU A 827 -13.52 -7.41 31.91
N SER A 828 -14.38 -7.90 32.82
CA SER A 828 -15.47 -7.09 33.38
C SER A 828 -15.13 -6.48 34.74
N ARG A 829 -15.39 -5.16 34.87
CA ARG A 829 -15.80 -4.48 36.12
C ARG A 829 -14.77 -4.37 37.26
N CYS A 830 -14.52 -3.14 37.75
CA CYS A 830 -14.15 -2.89 39.15
C CYS A 830 -15.42 -2.69 40.01
N SER A 831 -15.53 -3.26 41.22
CA SER A 831 -16.81 -3.27 41.94
C SER A 831 -16.73 -3.63 43.43
N ASN A 832 -16.84 -2.59 44.26
CA ASN A 832 -17.70 -2.56 45.44
C ASN A 832 -17.84 -3.88 46.23
N HIS A 833 -16.77 -4.41 46.87
CA HIS A 833 -16.87 -4.98 48.24
C HIS A 833 -15.55 -5.26 49.00
N SER A 834 -14.45 -4.54 48.70
CA SER A 834 -13.20 -4.63 49.49
C SER A 834 -13.01 -3.41 50.41
N ARG A 835 -12.79 -3.63 51.72
CA ARG A 835 -12.91 -2.65 52.83
C ARG A 835 -11.85 -1.52 52.91
N GLY A 836 -11.23 -1.16 51.79
CA GLY A 836 -10.32 -0.02 51.65
C GLY A 836 -10.42 0.72 50.30
N TRP A 837 -11.22 0.23 49.36
CA TRP A 837 -11.12 0.59 47.93
C TRP A 837 -12.11 1.68 47.47
N HIS A 838 -12.88 2.25 48.41
CA HIS A 838 -14.13 3.03 48.22
C HIS A 838 -14.11 4.28 47.31
N LYS A 839 -13.00 4.63 46.65
CA LYS A 839 -12.84 5.91 45.92
C LYS A 839 -12.40 5.81 44.46
N ILE A 840 -12.09 4.61 43.94
CA ILE A 840 -11.72 4.45 42.51
C ILE A 840 -12.97 4.20 41.63
N HIS A 841 -14.12 3.84 42.24
CA HIS A 841 -15.39 3.53 41.57
C HIS A 841 -16.07 4.70 40.79
N GLN A 842 -15.38 5.82 40.60
CA GLN A 842 -15.80 6.99 39.81
C GLN A 842 -14.95 7.17 38.54
N LEU A 843 -14.12 6.18 38.18
CA LEU A 843 -13.43 6.11 36.90
C LEU A 843 -13.74 4.77 36.21
N ASN A 844 -14.07 4.78 34.92
CA ASN A 844 -14.22 3.55 34.16
C ASN A 844 -12.85 2.98 33.76
N LYS A 845 -12.69 1.67 33.86
CA LYS A 845 -11.54 0.88 33.38
C LYS A 845 -12.05 -0.50 32.92
N PRO A 846 -11.43 -1.16 31.91
CA PRO A 846 -10.32 -0.71 31.06
C PRO A 846 -10.71 0.50 30.20
N ASP A 847 -9.78 1.33 29.72
CA ASP A 847 -10.17 2.54 28.96
C ASP A 847 -10.63 2.24 27.53
N ILE A 848 -10.10 1.18 26.92
CA ILE A 848 -10.40 0.79 25.55
C ILE A 848 -10.08 -0.69 25.30
N VAL A 849 -10.63 -1.25 24.23
CA VAL A 849 -10.35 -2.60 23.72
C VAL A 849 -9.61 -2.56 22.39
N ALA A 850 -8.70 -3.52 22.16
CA ALA A 850 -8.01 -3.71 20.88
C ALA A 850 -7.75 -5.20 20.58
N PRO A 851 -7.39 -5.58 19.34
CA PRO A 851 -7.11 -6.97 18.96
C PRO A 851 -6.06 -7.63 19.87
N GLY A 852 -6.44 -8.72 20.53
CA GLY A 852 -5.59 -9.42 21.50
C GLY A 852 -5.76 -10.93 21.55
N THR A 853 -6.55 -11.53 20.65
CA THR A 853 -6.70 -12.99 20.54
C THR A 853 -6.12 -13.47 19.20
N ALA A 854 -5.35 -14.56 19.23
CA ALA A 854 -4.73 -15.21 18.07
C ALA A 854 -3.92 -14.24 17.18
N ILE A 855 -3.07 -13.41 17.79
CA ILE A 855 -2.20 -12.44 17.11
C ILE A 855 -0.91 -13.13 16.67
N LEU A 856 -0.61 -13.02 15.36
CA LEU A 856 0.64 -13.51 14.75
C LEU A 856 1.69 -12.40 14.79
N ALA A 857 2.81 -12.64 15.45
CA ALA A 857 3.97 -11.74 15.43
C ALA A 857 5.28 -12.53 15.59
N ALA A 858 6.42 -11.84 15.47
CA ALA A 858 7.75 -12.48 15.44
C ALA A 858 8.09 -13.22 16.74
N TRP A 859 8.89 -14.29 16.63
CA TRP A 859 9.30 -15.16 17.73
C TRP A 859 10.81 -15.46 17.71
N PRO A 860 11.45 -15.79 18.85
CA PRO A 860 12.86 -16.20 18.87
C PRO A 860 13.12 -17.50 18.08
N ALA A 861 13.94 -17.41 17.04
CA ALA A 861 14.32 -18.51 16.14
C ALA A 861 15.18 -19.63 16.78
N ASN A 862 15.24 -19.67 18.12
CA ASN A 862 16.03 -20.61 18.91
C ASN A 862 15.21 -21.29 20.02
N ASP A 863 13.89 -21.07 20.04
CA ASP A 863 12.97 -21.70 20.97
C ASP A 863 12.57 -23.10 20.45
N THR A 864 13.07 -24.12 21.14
CA THR A 864 12.81 -25.54 20.82
C THR A 864 11.56 -26.09 21.50
N GLU A 865 10.92 -25.36 22.41
CA GLU A 865 9.74 -25.84 23.15
C GLU A 865 8.47 -25.66 22.33
N VAL A 866 8.36 -24.56 21.57
CA VAL A 866 7.29 -24.33 20.57
C VAL A 866 7.54 -25.03 19.21
N SER A 867 8.65 -25.76 19.07
CA SER A 867 9.04 -26.39 17.81
C SER A 867 8.27 -27.68 17.55
N LEU A 868 7.73 -27.84 16.32
CA LEU A 868 7.11 -29.10 15.92
C LEU A 868 8.15 -30.20 15.72
N SER A 869 7.77 -31.44 16.06
CA SER A 869 8.67 -32.61 15.98
C SER A 869 9.22 -32.80 14.56
N GLY A 870 10.54 -32.63 14.39
CA GLY A 870 11.21 -32.74 13.10
C GLY A 870 11.14 -31.50 12.21
N GLN A 871 10.68 -30.34 12.71
CA GLN A 871 10.72 -29.05 12.01
C GLN A 871 11.67 -28.07 12.72
N GLU A 872 12.06 -26.99 12.02
CA GLU A 872 12.85 -25.90 12.61
C GLU A 872 11.97 -24.99 13.51
N PRO A 873 12.57 -24.25 14.45
CA PRO A 873 11.86 -23.28 15.29
C PRO A 873 11.09 -22.22 14.47
N PRO A 874 9.89 -21.83 14.90
CA PRO A 874 9.05 -20.90 14.16
C PRO A 874 9.60 -19.47 14.30
N LEU A 875 9.68 -18.73 13.18
CA LEU A 875 10.03 -17.31 13.18
C LEU A 875 8.86 -16.40 13.61
N PHE A 876 7.64 -16.94 13.65
CA PHE A 876 6.42 -16.26 14.06
C PHE A 876 5.53 -17.20 14.89
N ASN A 877 4.94 -16.68 15.97
CA ASN A 877 4.07 -17.43 16.87
C ASN A 877 2.70 -16.75 16.99
N ILE A 878 1.66 -17.53 17.31
CA ILE A 878 0.27 -17.06 17.50
C ILE A 878 -0.07 -17.13 18.98
N LEU A 879 -0.25 -15.96 19.61
CA LEU A 879 -0.54 -15.84 21.04
C LEU A 879 -1.84 -15.06 21.30
N SER A 880 -2.29 -15.06 22.55
CA SER A 880 -3.47 -14.31 23.03
C SER A 880 -3.23 -13.69 24.42
N GLY A 881 -3.77 -12.50 24.66
CA GLY A 881 -3.75 -11.80 25.95
C GLY A 881 -3.86 -10.28 25.80
N THR A 882 -4.12 -9.57 26.90
CA THR A 882 -4.11 -8.07 26.87
C THR A 882 -2.71 -7.49 26.68
N SER A 883 -1.67 -8.31 26.89
CA SER A 883 -0.30 -8.03 26.48
C SER A 883 -0.13 -7.79 24.98
N LEU A 884 -1.03 -8.32 24.16
CA LEU A 884 -1.04 -8.20 22.69
C LEU A 884 -2.00 -7.12 22.17
N SER A 885 -3.03 -6.74 22.93
CA SER A 885 -3.88 -5.60 22.58
C SER A 885 -3.23 -4.26 22.95
N CYS A 886 -2.46 -4.22 24.05
CA CYS A 886 -1.61 -3.09 24.44
C CYS A 886 -0.73 -2.53 23.27
N PRO A 887 0.10 -3.33 22.56
CA PRO A 887 0.94 -2.83 21.46
C PRO A 887 0.17 -2.31 20.25
N HIS A 888 -1.05 -2.78 19.98
CA HIS A 888 -1.90 -2.18 18.93
C HIS A 888 -2.28 -0.74 19.28
N VAL A 889 -2.64 -0.46 20.54
CA VAL A 889 -2.97 0.90 21.00
C VAL A 889 -1.72 1.78 21.11
N SER A 890 -0.59 1.23 21.57
CA SER A 890 0.71 1.91 21.56
C SER A 890 1.12 2.37 20.16
N ALA A 891 0.83 1.56 19.13
CA ALA A 891 1.10 1.89 17.74
C ALA A 891 0.20 3.02 17.20
N ILE A 892 -1.09 3.02 17.55
CA ILE A 892 -2.01 4.14 17.24
C ILE A 892 -1.52 5.42 17.94
N ALA A 893 -1.17 5.35 19.22
CA ALA A 893 -0.64 6.47 19.99
C ALA A 893 0.66 7.04 19.40
N ALA A 894 1.61 6.19 19.00
CA ALA A 894 2.85 6.62 18.34
C ALA A 894 2.59 7.25 16.95
N THR A 895 1.60 6.76 16.21
CA THR A 895 1.17 7.33 14.93
C THR A 895 0.52 8.70 15.11
N LEU A 896 -0.25 8.89 16.18
CA LEU A 896 -0.84 10.19 16.53
C LEU A 896 0.22 11.19 17.01
N LYS A 897 1.18 10.75 17.82
CA LYS A 897 2.28 11.60 18.33
C LYS A 897 3.19 12.07 17.19
N SER A 898 3.43 11.25 16.17
CA SER A 898 4.24 11.66 15.01
C SER A 898 3.52 12.66 14.08
N GLN A 899 2.19 12.56 13.95
CA GLN A 899 1.39 13.54 13.19
C GLN A 899 1.08 14.81 14.01
N ASN A 900 0.97 14.70 15.33
CA ASN A 900 0.65 15.79 16.25
C ASN A 900 1.67 15.87 17.41
N PRO A 901 2.93 16.30 17.17
CA PRO A 901 3.98 16.25 18.20
C PRO A 901 3.66 17.05 19.47
N THR A 902 2.83 18.09 19.36
CA THR A 902 2.41 18.95 20.47
C THR A 902 1.31 18.36 21.35
N TRP A 903 0.65 17.25 20.97
CA TRP A 903 -0.39 16.65 21.79
C TRP A 903 0.17 16.02 23.06
N SER A 904 -0.57 16.19 24.16
CA SER A 904 -0.32 15.58 25.46
C SER A 904 -0.70 14.08 25.47
N PRO A 905 -0.29 13.33 26.51
CA PRO A 905 -0.79 11.98 26.76
C PRO A 905 -2.31 11.91 26.86
N SER A 906 -2.93 12.89 27.51
CA SER A 906 -4.38 13.04 27.70
C SER A 906 -5.12 13.28 26.39
N ALA A 907 -4.63 14.18 25.53
CA ALA A 907 -5.20 14.46 24.22
C ALA A 907 -5.11 13.24 23.29
N ILE A 908 -3.97 12.53 23.27
CA ILE A 908 -3.81 11.29 22.48
C ILE A 908 -4.76 10.21 22.97
N ARG A 909 -4.82 9.94 24.29
CA ARG A 909 -5.79 9.01 24.88
C ARG A 909 -7.22 9.41 24.49
N SER A 910 -7.58 10.69 24.66
CA SER A 910 -8.92 11.17 24.35
C SER A 910 -9.28 10.96 22.89
N ALA A 911 -8.38 11.28 21.95
CA ALA A 911 -8.63 11.10 20.52
C ALA A 911 -8.88 9.62 20.18
N ILE A 912 -8.18 8.69 20.84
CA ILE A 912 -8.35 7.25 20.68
C ILE A 912 -9.67 6.77 21.32
N MET A 913 -10.00 7.24 22.52
CA MET A 913 -11.24 6.88 23.23
C MET A 913 -12.48 7.42 22.51
N THR A 914 -12.59 8.72 22.26
CA THR A 914 -13.82 9.37 21.73
C THR A 914 -14.10 9.06 20.26
N THR A 915 -13.28 8.22 19.61
CA THR A 915 -13.49 7.76 18.22
C THR A 915 -13.34 6.23 18.07
N ALA A 916 -13.41 5.51 19.19
CA ALA A 916 -13.59 4.06 19.21
C ALA A 916 -14.98 3.67 18.69
N PHE A 917 -15.15 2.41 18.25
CA PHE A 917 -16.43 1.92 17.72
C PHE A 917 -17.08 0.87 18.64
N GLN A 918 -18.41 0.92 18.77
CA GLN A 918 -19.20 0.16 19.75
C GLN A 918 -20.08 -0.95 19.13
N GLU A 919 -20.15 -1.02 17.80
CA GLU A 919 -20.90 -2.04 17.06
C GLU A 919 -19.99 -3.18 16.57
N SER A 920 -20.53 -4.40 16.48
CA SER A 920 -19.86 -5.48 15.76
C SER A 920 -19.84 -5.22 14.24
N ASN A 921 -19.05 -6.00 13.50
CA ASN A 921 -19.11 -6.04 12.03
C ASN A 921 -20.48 -6.46 11.48
N LEU A 922 -21.37 -7.03 12.31
CA LEU A 922 -22.76 -7.37 12.01
C LEU A 922 -23.77 -6.29 12.45
N LYS A 923 -23.30 -5.13 12.94
CA LYS A 923 -24.11 -4.06 13.58
C LYS A 923 -24.95 -4.55 14.77
N SER A 924 -24.46 -5.59 15.44
CA SER A 924 -24.99 -6.04 16.73
C SER A 924 -24.22 -5.37 17.86
N ALA A 925 -24.83 -5.31 19.04
CA ALA A 925 -24.07 -5.05 20.26
C ALA A 925 -22.98 -6.13 20.45
N MET A 926 -21.88 -5.76 21.08
CA MET A 926 -20.78 -6.68 21.41
C MET A 926 -21.20 -7.69 22.49
N LEU A 927 -20.62 -8.89 22.44
CA LEU A 927 -20.91 -9.98 23.36
C LEU A 927 -19.64 -10.43 24.11
N ILE A 928 -19.80 -10.73 25.39
CA ILE A 928 -18.80 -11.42 26.22
C ILE A 928 -19.08 -12.92 26.14
N ASN A 929 -18.06 -13.73 25.87
CA ASN A 929 -18.09 -15.16 26.19
C ASN A 929 -17.52 -15.33 27.61
N SER A 930 -18.27 -15.95 28.52
CA SER A 930 -17.90 -16.11 29.93
C SER A 930 -18.20 -17.53 30.40
N ALA A 931 -17.59 -17.96 31.50
CA ALA A 931 -17.85 -19.25 32.18
C ALA A 931 -19.26 -19.39 32.82
N TYR A 932 -20.22 -18.58 32.35
CA TYR A 932 -21.64 -18.65 32.73
C TYR A 932 -22.56 -18.40 31.50
N GLY A 933 -21.98 -18.41 30.28
CA GLY A 933 -22.68 -18.19 29.02
C GLY A 933 -22.29 -16.89 28.30
N LYS A 934 -23.13 -16.50 27.33
CA LYS A 934 -22.94 -15.31 26.49
C LYS A 934 -23.74 -14.13 27.02
N TYR A 935 -23.05 -13.02 27.29
CA TYR A 935 -23.65 -11.81 27.87
C TYR A 935 -23.49 -10.61 26.95
N LEU A 936 -24.40 -9.64 27.07
CA LEU A 936 -24.25 -8.32 26.48
C LEU A 936 -23.05 -7.61 27.13
N ALA A 937 -22.09 -7.16 26.32
CA ALA A 937 -20.96 -6.40 26.84
C ALA A 937 -21.39 -5.00 27.30
N THR A 938 -20.80 -4.52 28.39
CA THR A 938 -21.13 -3.24 29.04
C THR A 938 -19.98 -2.24 28.91
N PRO A 939 -20.16 -0.97 29.32
CA PRO A 939 -19.02 -0.05 29.44
C PRO A 939 -17.91 -0.59 30.35
N TYR A 940 -18.18 -1.47 31.31
CA TYR A 940 -17.12 -2.07 32.15
C TYR A 940 -16.26 -3.14 31.45
N ASP A 941 -16.51 -3.38 30.17
CA ASP A 941 -15.91 -4.41 29.34
C ASP A 941 -15.11 -3.82 28.15
N PHE A 942 -15.58 -2.69 27.59
CA PHE A 942 -14.94 -1.99 26.47
C PHE A 942 -14.94 -0.44 26.55
N VAL A 943 -15.55 0.14 27.59
CA VAL A 943 -15.81 1.59 27.80
C VAL A 943 -16.28 2.30 26.52
N GLU A 944 -15.39 2.98 25.78
CA GLU A 944 -15.80 3.75 24.61
C GLU A 944 -15.88 2.92 23.32
N GLY A 945 -15.24 1.74 23.26
CA GLY A 945 -15.29 0.84 22.10
C GLY A 945 -13.99 0.10 21.81
N VAL A 946 -13.93 -0.45 20.59
CA VAL A 946 -12.71 -1.00 20.00
C VAL A 946 -11.93 0.11 19.29
N ALA A 947 -10.61 0.15 19.48
CA ALA A 947 -9.72 1.17 18.93
C ALA A 947 -9.68 1.15 17.39
N THR A 948 -9.67 2.35 16.77
CA THR A 948 -9.42 2.52 15.32
C THR A 948 -8.18 3.35 15.06
N MET A 949 -7.61 3.25 13.85
CA MET A 949 -6.52 4.14 13.40
C MET A 949 -7.06 5.41 12.71
N SER A 950 -8.24 5.38 12.10
CA SER A 950 -8.75 6.45 11.23
C SER A 950 -9.47 7.58 12.00
N GLY A 951 -10.31 7.23 12.97
CA GLY A 951 -11.01 8.21 13.82
C GLY A 951 -10.08 9.15 14.59
N PRO A 952 -9.05 8.64 15.28
CA PRO A 952 -8.21 9.46 16.16
C PRO A 952 -7.37 10.51 15.43
N LEU A 953 -7.20 10.40 14.10
CA LEU A 953 -6.52 11.42 13.29
C LEU A 953 -7.29 12.74 13.23
N LYS A 954 -8.62 12.70 13.44
CA LYS A 954 -9.53 13.86 13.35
C LYS A 954 -10.65 13.75 14.41
N PRO A 955 -10.34 13.78 15.71
CA PRO A 955 -11.31 13.57 16.78
C PRO A 955 -12.27 14.77 16.97
N GLY A 956 -11.98 15.91 16.35
CA GLY A 956 -12.73 17.16 16.48
C GLY A 956 -12.47 17.89 17.81
N LEU A 957 -12.71 17.22 18.92
CA LEU A 957 -12.45 17.69 20.29
C LEU A 957 -11.68 16.63 21.08
N VAL A 958 -10.96 17.07 22.12
CA VAL A 958 -10.25 16.18 23.06
C VAL A 958 -10.43 16.66 24.50
N TYR A 959 -10.54 15.72 25.43
CA TYR A 959 -10.54 15.96 26.87
C TYR A 959 -9.09 16.07 27.36
N GLU A 960 -8.59 17.30 27.43
CA GLU A 960 -7.26 17.60 27.96
C GLU A 960 -7.22 17.46 29.49
N THR A 961 -6.12 16.96 30.05
CA THR A 961 -5.97 16.72 31.50
C THR A 961 -4.61 17.26 31.96
N GLU A 962 -4.57 18.10 32.99
CA GLU A 962 -3.32 18.62 33.54
C GLU A 962 -2.78 17.76 34.71
N ILE A 963 -1.49 17.93 35.03
CA ILE A 963 -0.86 17.27 36.20
C ILE A 963 -1.54 17.68 37.52
N THR A 964 -2.03 18.92 37.59
CA THR A 964 -2.87 19.45 38.67
C THR A 964 -4.14 18.64 38.90
N ASP A 965 -4.74 18.03 37.86
CA ASP A 965 -5.94 17.19 37.99
C ASP A 965 -5.59 15.82 38.59
N TYR A 966 -4.49 15.19 38.13
CA TYR A 966 -4.01 13.93 38.72
C TYR A 966 -3.59 14.13 40.20
N LEU A 967 -3.01 15.28 40.55
CA LEU A 967 -2.69 15.62 41.95
C LEU A 967 -3.96 15.88 42.79
N GLN A 968 -5.01 16.49 42.22
CA GLN A 968 -6.32 16.66 42.88
C GLN A 968 -7.06 15.31 43.05
N PHE A 969 -6.94 14.39 42.09
CA PHE A 969 -7.41 13.01 42.21
C PHE A 969 -6.72 12.28 43.38
N LEU A 970 -5.40 12.43 43.53
CA LEU A 970 -4.65 11.87 44.67
C LEU A 970 -5.13 12.45 46.01
N CYS A 971 -5.29 13.77 46.10
CA CYS A 971 -5.89 14.41 47.29
C CYS A 971 -7.29 13.84 47.60
N SER A 972 -8.16 13.74 46.59
CA SER A 972 -9.54 13.29 46.73
C SER A 972 -9.66 11.81 47.12
N THR A 973 -8.77 10.96 46.59
CA THR A 973 -8.63 9.56 47.02
C THR A 973 -8.09 9.42 48.45
N GLY A 974 -7.54 10.48 49.04
CA GLY A 974 -7.16 10.57 50.45
C GLY A 974 -5.65 10.66 50.72
N TYR A 975 -4.84 10.81 49.68
CA TYR A 975 -3.39 10.96 49.83
C TYR A 975 -3.08 12.38 50.35
N ASN A 976 -2.28 12.45 51.41
CA ASN A 976 -1.77 13.72 51.92
C ASN A 976 -0.50 14.15 51.15
N ILE A 977 -0.08 15.41 51.31
CA ILE A 977 1.07 15.99 50.59
C ILE A 977 2.36 15.18 50.78
N SER A 978 2.59 14.55 51.94
CA SER A 978 3.75 13.68 52.17
C SER A 978 3.66 12.36 51.39
N THR A 979 2.49 11.75 51.25
CA THR A 979 2.31 10.53 50.44
C THR A 979 2.32 10.85 48.94
N ILE A 980 1.79 12.00 48.51
CA ILE A 980 1.85 12.46 47.11
C ILE A 980 3.31 12.68 46.67
N LYS A 981 4.19 13.14 47.58
CA LYS A 981 5.65 13.25 47.34
C LYS A 981 6.40 11.93 47.16
N LEU A 982 5.72 10.78 47.29
CA LEU A 982 6.25 9.47 46.90
C LEU A 982 5.91 9.11 45.44
N ILE A 983 5.00 9.86 44.80
CA ILE A 983 4.46 9.61 43.46
C ILE A 983 4.89 10.72 42.48
N SER A 984 4.90 11.99 42.92
CA SER A 984 5.40 13.13 42.17
C SER A 984 6.55 13.80 42.92
N ASN A 985 7.68 13.96 42.23
CA ASN A 985 8.82 14.75 42.71
C ASN A 985 8.63 16.27 42.47
N THR A 986 7.60 16.68 41.73
CA THR A 986 7.45 18.01 41.10
C THR A 986 6.10 18.65 41.39
N LEU A 987 5.83 18.93 42.67
CA LEU A 987 4.63 19.67 43.07
C LEU A 987 4.67 21.15 42.64
N PRO A 988 3.56 21.72 42.15
CA PRO A 988 3.45 23.15 41.87
C PRO A 988 3.68 24.02 43.12
N ASN A 989 4.21 25.23 42.90
CA ASN A 989 4.41 26.20 43.98
C ASN A 989 3.08 26.51 44.69
N ASN A 990 3.06 26.39 46.01
CA ASN A 990 1.88 26.52 46.88
C ASN A 990 0.76 25.48 46.66
N PHE A 991 1.03 24.33 46.02
CA PHE A 991 0.04 23.24 45.95
C PHE A 991 -0.29 22.68 47.35
N SER A 992 -1.58 22.54 47.64
CA SER A 992 -2.10 21.91 48.86
C SER A 992 -3.42 21.20 48.60
N CYS A 993 -3.63 20.03 49.21
CA CYS A 993 -4.91 19.33 49.11
C CYS A 993 -6.07 20.14 49.74
N PRO A 994 -7.25 20.21 49.11
CA PRO A 994 -8.43 20.86 49.70
C PRO A 994 -8.83 20.22 51.03
N THR A 995 -9.17 21.03 52.04
CA THR A 995 -9.57 20.53 53.37
C THR A 995 -10.90 19.77 53.37
N ASN A 996 -11.73 19.99 52.34
CA ASN A 996 -13.05 19.37 52.17
C ASN A 996 -13.13 18.55 50.87
N SER A 997 -12.09 17.80 50.50
CA SER A 997 -12.13 16.93 49.31
C SER A 997 -13.12 15.77 49.51
N SER A 998 -14.34 15.92 49.00
CA SER A 998 -15.35 14.86 48.99
C SER A 998 -14.98 13.76 47.98
N ALA A 999 -15.62 12.59 48.07
CA ALA A 999 -15.43 11.54 47.08
C ALA A 999 -15.81 12.03 45.67
N GLU A 1000 -16.89 12.81 45.55
CA GLU A 1000 -17.40 13.42 44.31
C GLU A 1000 -16.39 14.32 43.60
N SER A 1001 -15.33 14.76 44.29
CA SER A 1001 -14.23 15.52 43.67
C SER A 1001 -13.44 14.67 42.66
N VAL A 1002 -13.53 13.34 42.70
CA VAL A 1002 -12.98 12.43 41.68
C VAL A 1002 -13.80 12.50 40.38
N SER A 1003 -15.13 12.58 40.44
CA SER A 1003 -16.01 12.74 39.27
C SER A 1003 -15.78 14.00 38.44
N ASN A 1004 -15.11 15.02 38.99
CA ASN A 1004 -14.84 16.28 38.29
C ASN A 1004 -13.56 16.28 37.43
N MET A 1005 -12.83 15.16 37.41
CA MET A 1005 -11.64 15.02 36.56
C MET A 1005 -12.02 15.01 35.08
N ASN A 1006 -11.31 15.79 34.24
CA ASN A 1006 -11.61 15.90 32.82
C ASN A 1006 -11.17 14.63 32.04
N TYR A 1007 -12.00 13.59 32.10
CA TYR A 1007 -11.76 12.26 31.52
C TYR A 1007 -12.68 11.98 30.33
N PRO A 1008 -12.25 11.21 29.32
CA PRO A 1008 -13.09 10.91 28.15
C PRO A 1008 -14.30 9.99 28.40
N SER A 1009 -14.56 9.56 29.64
CA SER A 1009 -15.64 8.63 30.01
C SER A 1009 -16.24 8.97 31.38
N ILE A 1010 -17.50 8.60 31.62
CA ILE A 1010 -18.25 8.96 32.85
C ILE A 1010 -18.64 7.70 33.63
N ALA A 1011 -18.33 7.67 34.94
CA ALA A 1011 -18.73 6.62 35.87
C ALA A 1011 -19.49 7.19 37.07
N VAL A 1012 -20.62 6.58 37.42
CA VAL A 1012 -21.45 7.01 38.57
C VAL A 1012 -21.75 5.80 39.47
N SER A 1013 -21.07 5.72 40.61
CA SER A 1013 -21.36 4.70 41.63
C SER A 1013 -22.47 5.18 42.56
N ILE A 1014 -23.67 4.62 42.43
CA ILE A 1014 -24.81 4.89 43.31
C ILE A 1014 -24.77 3.90 44.48
N SER A 1015 -24.66 4.40 45.71
CA SER A 1015 -24.82 3.60 46.92
C SER A 1015 -26.31 3.41 47.22
N THR A 1016 -26.85 2.23 46.91
CA THR A 1016 -28.18 1.81 47.37
C THR A 1016 -28.12 1.49 48.86
N GLU A 1017 -28.74 2.33 49.69
CA GLU A 1017 -29.03 1.97 51.09
C GLU A 1017 -30.13 0.88 51.13
N GLU A 1018 -30.02 -0.03 52.10
CA GLU A 1018 -31.03 -1.01 52.52
C GLU A 1018 -31.67 -1.92 51.43
N GLU A 1019 -30.91 -2.85 50.86
CA GLU A 1019 -31.48 -4.18 50.54
C GLU A 1019 -31.22 -5.16 51.71
N THR A 1020 -32.20 -5.27 52.61
CA THR A 1020 -32.29 -6.38 53.55
C THR A 1020 -32.54 -7.67 52.81
N ARG A 1021 -31.70 -8.70 53.02
CA ARG A 1021 -31.92 -10.07 52.51
C ARG A 1021 -33.37 -10.56 52.71
N PRO A 1022 -34.05 -11.01 51.65
CA PRO A 1022 -34.79 -12.27 51.69
C PRO A 1022 -33.78 -13.43 51.65
N GLU A 1023 -34.08 -14.52 52.34
CA GLU A 1023 -33.38 -15.80 52.14
C GLU A 1023 -34.03 -16.57 50.98
N LEU A 1024 -33.22 -17.09 50.06
CA LEU A 1024 -33.51 -18.26 49.20
C LEU A 1024 -32.21 -18.73 48.53
#